data_AF-A0A970NWS7-F1
#
_entry.id   AF-A0A970NWS7-F1
#
_cell.length_a   1.000
_cell.length_b   1.000
_cell.length_c   1.000
_cell.angle_alpha   90.00
_cell.angle_beta   90.00
_cell.angle_gamma   90.00
#
_symmetry.space_group_name_H-M   'P 1'
#
loop_
_entity.id
_entity.type
_entity.pdbx_description
1 polymer ?
#
loop_
_entity_poly.entity_id
_entity_poly.type
_entity_poly.pdbx_seq_one_letter_code
_entity_poly.pdbx_strand_id
1 'polypeptide(L)'
;MARFPAYSLLVLALSVSACACSKEENALKLNYDFVGITGKTPESFSSWKANAFVFSEGMCSAIYREESLSDLKTIRAKSGDVVTLVAYSSDSNLGFTALRKGDDAEAYSLVTLDSKAETGEIWYASSTVSENDETITQVLQPLTSTITFSVNDKPENYESAGIIISGFGNRWDIYKDSLCADHSRIVSMSLKEGTVTVLPMQEDQETWGLEIDLAVGGKVFHPLFPALPRIDRGQHVEVSIDLKDFASSAIYSVTCKATDAVEGKEVYSQSKRFTALERGDNTHYAVSIFSNGSWEKMEVYDALCSNAAKHTAIWNDWANEKALRDTMSYCIFENDFEGPVKVRVSKLDGTFNTCEVRPSPYGIQATVISNSEIEFTIPSYDMRKLSVEFDGDRFHNLFLYGYKPDQGKPTESSATVKYYGPGVHHAGTITLNAGQTLYLDYGAKVYANVVTYGDNVTIAGHGILSGENMKHFGDNQYSWGDFLICCNKNNNSFVKNLTIKDITMIDSPGWNMCVRTTEGVSISGVNMISWELNGDGVDIVSCKDVEIADCFLRNYDDCITLKCRFIVEPISEVCNVRIHDNLIWNDFARGIVVGPEAGKISDPGYIHDVEIYDCIFLEHGNGAPDDLRAAFCIGQGSNGRSPLWQGTDPPMPIRNITAANLTFDHINKNGRAIAIRQYADSNVKLSNVTFKNFKVLDRNGNRYPAMYIWTRGASIEGLQIMNLTYNGNAVTSTGTQFGIDKPERVSYTIE
;
A
#
# COMPACT_ATOMS: atom_id res chain seq x y z
N MET A 1 -7.93 -18.85 59.23
CA MET A 1 -6.69 -18.02 59.24
C MET A 1 -6.76 -17.20 57.95
N ALA A 2 -6.99 -15.88 57.99
CA ALA A 2 -6.13 -14.79 58.50
C ALA A 2 -5.06 -14.38 57.47
N ARG A 3 -4.81 -13.08 57.19
CA ARG A 3 -5.46 -11.84 57.67
C ARG A 3 -5.09 -10.64 56.77
N PHE A 4 -6.01 -9.69 56.62
CA PHE A 4 -5.71 -8.28 56.32
C PHE A 4 -5.18 -7.54 57.58
N PRO A 5 -4.45 -6.44 57.40
CA PRO A 5 -4.46 -5.24 58.24
C PRO A 5 -5.05 -4.04 57.43
N ALA A 6 -5.91 -3.09 57.90
CA ALA A 6 -6.14 -2.42 59.20
C ALA A 6 -4.91 -1.63 59.69
N TYR A 7 -4.91 -0.35 60.12
CA TYR A 7 -5.93 0.65 60.52
C TYR A 7 -5.62 2.00 59.80
N SER A 8 -6.42 3.07 59.73
CA SER A 8 -7.60 3.59 60.48
C SER A 8 -7.33 4.46 61.74
N LEU A 9 -8.12 5.54 61.89
CA LEU A 9 -8.21 6.49 63.02
C LEU A 9 -6.97 7.29 63.48
N LEU A 10 -6.85 8.52 62.97
CA LEU A 10 -6.87 9.82 63.69
C LEU A 10 -7.00 10.89 62.57
N VAL A 11 -7.78 11.97 62.64
CA VAL A 11 -8.05 12.91 63.75
C VAL A 11 -9.53 13.32 63.78
N LEU A 12 -10.07 13.48 64.99
CA LEU A 12 -11.37 14.12 65.23
C LEU A 12 -11.16 15.59 65.65
N ALA A 13 -12.15 16.44 65.39
CA ALA A 13 -12.33 17.79 65.93
C ALA A 13 -11.38 18.91 65.44
N LEU A 14 -11.81 19.58 64.37
CA LEU A 14 -11.91 21.05 64.35
C LEU A 14 -13.12 21.48 63.49
N SER A 15 -14.31 21.20 64.00
CA SER A 15 -15.56 21.70 63.42
C SER A 15 -15.78 23.17 63.82
N VAL A 16 -15.20 24.10 63.05
CA VAL A 16 -15.61 25.51 63.05
C VAL A 16 -15.86 25.91 61.61
N SER A 17 -17.10 26.34 61.36
CA SER A 17 -17.70 26.75 60.09
C SER A 17 -16.74 27.23 59.00
N ALA A 18 -16.51 26.36 58.01
CA ALA A 18 -16.37 26.81 56.63
C ALA A 18 -17.74 26.60 55.96
N CYS A 19 -18.56 27.64 55.91
CA CYS A 19 -19.61 27.69 54.89
C CYS A 19 -18.90 27.54 53.54
N ALA A 20 -19.30 26.55 52.74
CA ALA A 20 -19.10 26.65 51.31
C ALA A 20 -19.94 27.83 50.85
N CYS A 21 -19.33 29.02 50.79
CA CYS A 21 -19.95 30.15 50.11
C CYS A 21 -20.13 29.73 48.64
N SER A 22 -21.38 29.44 48.28
CA SER A 22 -21.83 29.66 46.92
C SER A 22 -21.57 31.14 46.61
N LYS A 23 -20.41 31.44 46.01
CA LYS A 23 -20.13 32.78 45.50
C LYS A 23 -21.27 33.11 44.54
N GLU A 24 -21.99 34.19 44.83
CA GLU A 24 -23.14 34.60 44.02
C GLU A 24 -22.70 34.86 42.57
N GLU A 25 -23.56 34.51 41.61
CA GLU A 25 -23.34 34.83 40.19
C GLU A 25 -23.29 36.36 40.03
N ASN A 26 -22.09 36.92 39.82
CA ASN A 26 -21.90 38.36 39.63
C ASN A 26 -22.18 38.74 38.18
N ALA A 27 -22.74 39.93 37.97
CA ALA A 27 -22.87 40.52 36.64
C ALA A 27 -21.53 41.13 36.21
N LEU A 28 -20.82 40.42 35.34
CA LEU A 28 -19.55 40.85 34.75
C LEU A 28 -19.82 41.65 33.48
N LYS A 29 -19.04 42.71 33.24
CA LYS A 29 -18.95 43.29 31.89
C LYS A 29 -18.16 42.34 30.99
N LEU A 30 -18.65 42.11 29.78
CA LEU A 30 -17.90 41.39 28.76
C LEU A 30 -17.27 42.42 27.83
N ASN A 31 -15.94 42.46 27.83
CA ASN A 31 -15.18 43.11 26.78
C ASN A 31 -14.68 42.04 25.81
N TYR A 32 -14.51 42.40 24.54
CA TYR A 32 -13.82 41.57 23.57
C TYR A 32 -12.77 42.40 22.85
N ASP A 33 -11.69 41.74 22.46
CA ASP A 33 -10.61 42.26 21.63
C ASP A 33 -10.23 41.17 20.61
N PHE A 34 -9.33 41.47 19.68
CA PHE A 34 -8.95 40.55 18.61
C PHE A 34 -7.44 40.34 18.59
N VAL A 35 -7.00 39.10 18.36
CA VAL A 35 -5.60 38.87 18.01
C VAL A 35 -5.32 39.60 16.69
N GLY A 36 -4.35 40.51 16.72
CA GLY A 36 -4.10 41.44 15.62
C GLY A 36 -3.51 40.76 14.37
N ILE A 37 -4.38 40.39 13.43
CA ILE A 37 -3.99 39.89 12.11
C ILE A 37 -3.47 41.03 11.23
N THR A 38 -2.27 40.86 10.68
CA THR A 38 -1.69 41.82 9.74
C THR A 38 -2.56 41.94 8.48
N GLY A 39 -3.25 43.07 8.32
CA GLY A 39 -4.07 43.35 7.13
C GLY A 39 -5.53 42.87 7.17
N LYS A 40 -5.97 42.18 8.24
CA LYS A 40 -7.39 41.93 8.52
C LYS A 40 -7.74 42.34 9.95
N THR A 41 -8.30 43.54 10.09
CA THR A 41 -9.28 43.81 11.16
C THR A 41 -10.63 43.99 10.47
N PRO A 42 -11.42 42.93 10.25
CA PRO A 42 -12.63 43.05 9.45
C PRO A 42 -13.63 43.99 10.09
N GLU A 43 -14.00 45.04 9.35
CA GLU A 43 -14.89 46.13 9.81
C GLU A 43 -16.29 45.64 10.25
N SER A 44 -16.64 44.39 9.92
CA SER A 44 -17.91 43.74 10.23
C SER A 44 -17.96 42.96 11.54
N PHE A 45 -16.85 42.75 12.26
CA PHE A 45 -16.81 41.89 13.46
C PHE A 45 -17.85 42.22 14.54
N SER A 46 -18.11 43.51 14.74
CA SER A 46 -19.11 44.00 15.69
C SER A 46 -20.54 43.54 15.37
N SER A 47 -20.81 43.15 14.13
CA SER A 47 -22.11 42.68 13.61
C SER A 47 -22.18 41.17 13.35
N TRP A 48 -21.14 40.41 13.72
CA TRP A 48 -21.19 38.94 13.62
C TRP A 48 -22.11 38.37 14.70
N LYS A 49 -22.79 37.25 14.41
CA LYS A 49 -23.56 36.53 15.43
C LYS A 49 -22.63 36.00 16.51
N ALA A 50 -23.07 36.04 17.76
CA ALA A 50 -22.21 35.68 18.90
C ALA A 50 -22.96 34.87 19.97
N ASN A 51 -22.33 33.79 20.41
CA ASN A 51 -22.78 32.97 21.53
C ASN A 51 -21.71 33.00 22.63
N ALA A 52 -22.11 33.24 23.88
CA ALA A 52 -21.24 33.03 25.04
C ALA A 52 -21.81 31.92 25.94
N PHE A 53 -20.94 30.98 26.28
CA PHE A 53 -21.21 29.86 27.15
C PHE A 53 -20.46 30.08 28.47
N VAL A 54 -21.14 29.89 29.59
CA VAL A 54 -20.52 29.89 30.91
C VAL A 54 -20.61 28.47 31.46
N PHE A 55 -19.46 27.89 31.79
CA PHE A 55 -19.33 26.54 32.33
C PHE A 55 -18.81 26.60 33.76
N SER A 56 -19.50 25.90 34.65
CA SER A 56 -19.22 25.87 36.08
C SER A 56 -19.20 24.43 36.56
N GLU A 57 -18.09 23.99 37.16
CA GLU A 57 -17.96 22.64 37.74
C GLU A 57 -18.33 21.50 36.76
N GLY A 58 -18.05 21.67 35.46
CA GLY A 58 -18.36 20.71 34.40
C GLY A 58 -19.77 20.81 33.79
N MET A 59 -20.57 21.80 34.20
CA MET A 59 -21.96 21.99 33.73
C MET A 59 -22.15 23.36 33.09
N CYS A 60 -23.03 23.51 32.10
CA CYS A 60 -23.36 24.83 31.56
C CYS A 60 -24.26 25.64 32.52
N SER A 61 -23.71 26.70 33.11
CA SER A 61 -24.41 27.59 34.05
C SER A 61 -25.16 28.73 33.35
N ALA A 62 -24.71 29.21 32.19
CA ALA A 62 -25.44 30.21 31.40
C ALA A 62 -25.09 30.14 29.91
N ILE A 63 -26.04 30.58 29.07
CA ILE A 63 -25.85 30.75 27.63
C ILE A 63 -26.44 32.09 27.22
N TYR A 64 -25.68 32.86 26.49
CA TYR A 64 -26.07 34.12 25.86
C TYR A 64 -25.97 33.94 24.34
N ARG A 65 -26.94 34.43 23.58
CA ARG A 65 -27.01 34.29 22.13
C ARG A 65 -27.54 35.58 21.56
N GLU A 66 -26.70 36.27 20.80
CA GLU A 66 -26.99 37.58 20.23
C GLU A 66 -26.78 37.54 18.72
N GLU A 67 -27.64 38.25 17.98
CA GLU A 67 -27.50 38.42 16.52
C GLU A 67 -26.27 39.26 16.14
N SER A 68 -25.63 39.90 17.13
CA SER A 68 -24.53 40.85 16.97
C SER A 68 -23.59 40.80 18.19
N LEU A 69 -22.29 40.61 17.95
CA LEU A 69 -21.24 40.56 18.97
C LEU A 69 -21.23 41.85 19.82
N SER A 70 -21.55 42.99 19.21
CA SER A 70 -21.61 44.26 19.93
C SER A 70 -22.80 44.41 20.88
N ASP A 71 -23.78 43.50 20.89
CA ASP A 71 -24.87 43.50 21.87
C ASP A 71 -24.56 42.72 23.14
N LEU A 72 -23.57 41.82 23.08
CA LEU A 72 -23.16 40.95 24.16
C LEU A 72 -22.30 41.68 25.21
N LYS A 73 -22.93 42.53 26.02
CA LYS A 73 -22.26 43.50 26.93
C LYS A 73 -22.01 42.99 28.35
N THR A 74 -22.80 42.03 28.82
CA THR A 74 -22.74 41.54 30.21
C THR A 74 -23.10 40.08 30.31
N ILE A 75 -22.37 39.33 31.14
CA ILE A 75 -22.66 37.93 31.47
C ILE A 75 -22.76 37.75 32.98
N ARG A 76 -23.33 36.61 33.41
CA ARG A 76 -23.32 36.18 34.81
C ARG A 76 -22.43 34.97 34.95
N ALA A 77 -21.46 35.07 35.87
CA ALA A 77 -20.56 33.99 36.21
C ALA A 77 -20.03 34.20 37.64
N LYS A 78 -19.45 33.15 38.23
CA LYS A 78 -18.69 33.22 39.49
C LYS A 78 -17.23 32.87 39.23
N SER A 79 -16.37 33.18 40.20
CA SER A 79 -14.95 32.83 40.13
C SER A 79 -14.77 31.30 40.01
N GLY A 80 -13.92 30.90 39.07
CA GLY A 80 -13.68 29.50 38.67
C GLY A 80 -14.51 29.06 37.46
N ASP A 81 -15.52 29.82 37.03
CA ASP A 81 -16.25 29.52 35.80
C ASP A 81 -15.38 29.76 34.56
N VAL A 82 -15.52 28.91 33.55
CA VAL A 82 -14.93 29.08 32.22
C VAL A 82 -15.96 29.76 31.33
N VAL A 83 -15.59 30.88 30.73
CA VAL A 83 -16.41 31.62 29.77
C VAL A 83 -15.82 31.43 28.38
N THR A 84 -16.58 30.82 27.49
CA THR A 84 -16.20 30.64 26.08
C THR A 84 -17.10 31.47 25.18
N LEU A 85 -16.51 32.41 24.46
CA LEU A 85 -17.17 33.26 23.48
C LEU A 85 -16.91 32.71 22.08
N VAL A 86 -17.94 32.62 21.25
CA VAL A 86 -17.88 32.16 19.86
C VAL A 86 -18.61 33.16 18.98
N ALA A 87 -17.90 33.78 18.03
CA ALA A 87 -18.43 34.71 17.05
C ALA A 87 -18.27 34.15 15.64
N TYR A 88 -19.28 34.29 14.78
CA TYR A 88 -19.28 33.68 13.45
C TYR A 88 -19.95 34.59 12.40
N SER A 89 -19.35 34.64 11.21
CA SER A 89 -19.82 35.52 10.12
C SER A 89 -21.06 34.98 9.39
N SER A 90 -21.35 33.68 9.50
CA SER A 90 -22.56 33.03 9.00
C SER A 90 -22.83 31.73 9.75
N ASP A 91 -24.12 31.43 9.98
CA ASP A 91 -24.61 30.15 10.53
C ASP A 91 -25.28 29.25 9.49
N SER A 92 -25.20 29.57 8.20
CA SER A 92 -25.86 28.81 7.12
C SER A 92 -25.47 27.33 7.05
N ASN A 93 -24.26 26.99 7.52
CA ASN A 93 -23.74 25.63 7.59
C ASN A 93 -23.37 25.20 9.04
N LEU A 94 -23.89 25.87 10.07
CA LEU A 94 -23.52 25.62 11.47
C LEU A 94 -24.67 25.08 12.32
N GLY A 95 -24.37 24.10 13.16
CA GLY A 95 -25.25 23.59 14.21
C GLY A 95 -24.55 23.53 15.57
N PHE A 96 -25.32 23.60 16.65
CA PHE A 96 -24.84 23.35 18.01
C PHE A 96 -25.54 22.11 18.57
N THR A 97 -24.79 21.17 19.13
CA THR A 97 -25.31 19.91 19.68
C THR A 97 -26.12 20.09 20.97
N ALA A 98 -25.70 21.02 21.83
CA ALA A 98 -26.40 21.41 23.07
C ALA A 98 -26.53 22.94 23.17
N LEU A 99 -27.68 23.39 23.68
CA LEU A 99 -28.03 24.80 23.83
C LEU A 99 -28.95 25.04 25.06
N ARG A 100 -28.82 24.25 26.15
CA ARG A 100 -29.70 24.35 27.33
C ARG A 100 -28.92 24.42 28.65
N LYS A 101 -29.09 25.51 29.41
CA LYS A 101 -28.55 25.63 30.78
C LYS A 101 -28.86 24.37 31.59
N GLY A 102 -27.84 23.81 32.24
CA GLY A 102 -27.93 22.59 33.05
C GLY A 102 -27.56 21.29 32.33
N ASP A 103 -27.25 21.33 31.03
CA ASP A 103 -26.60 20.21 30.34
C ASP A 103 -25.10 20.14 30.71
N ASP A 104 -24.51 18.95 30.58
CA ASP A 104 -23.07 18.68 30.78
C ASP A 104 -22.23 19.48 29.79
N ALA A 105 -21.10 20.05 30.22
CA ALA A 105 -20.24 20.86 29.38
C ALA A 105 -19.65 20.08 28.19
N GLU A 106 -19.47 18.76 28.31
CA GLU A 106 -19.03 17.90 27.20
C GLU A 106 -20.08 17.73 26.09
N ALA A 107 -21.35 18.07 26.34
CA ALA A 107 -22.41 18.00 25.32
C ALA A 107 -22.38 19.18 24.32
N TYR A 108 -21.54 20.20 24.57
CA TYR A 108 -21.50 21.45 23.81
C TYR A 108 -20.43 21.40 22.71
N SER A 109 -20.88 21.14 21.49
CA SER A 109 -20.06 21.14 20.30
C SER A 109 -20.68 21.99 19.20
N LEU A 110 -19.84 22.64 18.41
CA LEU A 110 -20.19 23.25 17.14
C LEU A 110 -19.94 22.22 16.02
N VAL A 111 -20.92 22.00 15.14
CA VAL A 111 -20.82 21.06 14.01
C VAL A 111 -21.09 21.75 12.68
N THR A 112 -20.47 21.28 11.60
CA THR A 112 -20.89 21.63 10.24
C THR A 112 -22.03 20.72 9.78
N LEU A 113 -23.06 21.31 9.15
CA LEU A 113 -24.29 20.60 8.76
C LEU A 113 -24.12 19.79 7.48
N ASP A 114 -23.43 20.37 6.50
CA ASP A 114 -22.88 19.69 5.32
C ASP A 114 -21.35 19.80 5.36
N SER A 115 -20.69 18.65 5.48
CA SER A 115 -19.23 18.54 5.55
C SER A 115 -18.53 18.82 4.21
N LYS A 116 -19.27 19.03 3.12
CA LYS A 116 -18.75 19.39 1.79
C LYS A 116 -18.97 20.85 1.41
N ALA A 117 -19.80 21.58 2.17
CA ALA A 117 -20.04 23.00 1.96
C ALA A 117 -19.00 23.86 2.71
N GLU A 118 -18.79 25.08 2.24
CA GLU A 118 -17.97 26.06 2.96
C GLU A 118 -18.57 26.40 4.34
N THR A 119 -17.72 26.86 5.24
CA THR A 119 -18.10 27.35 6.57
C THR A 119 -17.89 28.85 6.64
N GLY A 120 -18.68 29.59 7.41
CA GLY A 120 -18.38 31.00 7.72
C GLY A 120 -17.03 31.13 8.46
N GLU A 121 -16.45 32.33 8.52
CA GLU A 121 -15.33 32.58 9.43
C GLU A 121 -15.85 32.45 10.88
N ILE A 122 -15.20 31.62 11.70
CA ILE A 122 -15.51 31.44 13.12
C ILE A 122 -14.30 31.86 13.94
N TRP A 123 -14.55 32.67 14.96
CA TRP A 123 -13.57 33.12 15.94
C TRP A 123 -14.06 32.81 17.34
N TYR A 124 -13.15 32.47 18.24
CA TYR A 124 -13.49 32.09 19.60
C TYR A 124 -12.46 32.61 20.60
N ALA A 125 -12.85 32.65 21.86
CA ALA A 125 -11.99 32.94 22.99
C ALA A 125 -12.51 32.18 24.21
N SER A 126 -11.61 31.76 25.10
CA SER A 126 -11.97 31.09 26.35
C SER A 126 -11.14 31.64 27.50
N SER A 127 -11.77 31.94 28.63
CA SER A 127 -11.12 32.56 29.79
C SER A 127 -11.80 32.17 31.09
N THR A 128 -11.03 31.97 32.15
CA THR A 128 -11.53 31.62 33.48
C THR A 128 -11.71 32.87 34.35
N VAL A 129 -12.87 32.98 35.01
CA VAL A 129 -13.21 34.12 35.89
C VAL A 129 -12.39 34.08 37.19
N SER A 130 -11.67 35.16 37.47
CA SER A 130 -10.90 35.35 38.71
C SER A 130 -11.74 35.92 39.86
N GLU A 131 -11.23 35.89 41.09
CA GLU A 131 -12.02 36.24 42.29
C GLU A 131 -12.52 37.70 42.34
N ASN A 132 -11.84 38.62 41.66
CA ASN A 132 -12.08 40.06 41.73
C ASN A 132 -12.41 40.68 40.37
N ASP A 133 -12.81 39.87 39.37
CA ASP A 133 -13.15 40.39 38.06
C ASP A 133 -14.47 41.17 38.12
N GLU A 134 -14.45 42.44 37.72
CA GLU A 134 -15.66 43.22 37.37
C GLU A 134 -15.89 43.24 35.85
N THR A 135 -14.88 42.82 35.08
CA THR A 135 -14.86 42.80 33.62
C THR A 135 -13.99 41.63 33.18
N ILE A 136 -14.51 40.81 32.26
CA ILE A 136 -13.76 39.74 31.61
C ILE A 136 -13.51 40.14 30.15
N THR A 137 -12.26 40.06 29.71
CA THR A 137 -11.85 40.37 28.34
C THR A 137 -11.62 39.09 27.58
N GLN A 138 -12.34 38.91 26.46
CA GLN A 138 -12.20 37.78 25.56
C GLN A 138 -11.39 38.21 24.34
N VAL A 139 -10.15 37.72 24.21
CA VAL A 139 -9.31 37.99 23.03
C VAL A 139 -9.60 36.93 21.97
N LEU A 140 -10.44 37.30 21.01
CA LEU A 140 -10.90 36.43 19.94
C LEU A 140 -9.76 36.06 18.98
N GLN A 141 -9.64 34.76 18.71
CA GLN A 141 -8.71 34.16 17.76
C GLN A 141 -9.48 33.30 16.74
N PRO A 142 -8.98 33.15 15.49
CA PRO A 142 -9.64 32.33 14.47
C PRO A 142 -9.68 30.84 14.87
N LEU A 143 -10.87 30.24 14.78
CA LEU A 143 -11.05 28.79 14.84
C LEU A 143 -10.91 28.18 13.43
N THR A 144 -11.55 28.80 12.44
CA THR A 144 -11.52 28.36 11.04
C THR A 144 -10.22 28.72 10.34
N SER A 145 -9.93 27.97 9.28
CA SER A 145 -8.78 28.18 8.40
C SER A 145 -9.28 28.42 6.98
N THR A 146 -8.41 28.98 6.13
CA THR A 146 -8.77 29.35 4.75
C THR A 146 -7.86 28.65 3.76
N ILE A 147 -8.42 28.24 2.62
CA ILE A 147 -7.68 27.54 1.57
C ILE A 147 -7.96 28.23 0.24
N THR A 148 -6.91 28.67 -0.44
CA THR A 148 -6.96 29.26 -1.78
C THR A 148 -6.37 28.28 -2.78
N PHE A 149 -7.08 28.01 -3.88
CA PHE A 149 -6.58 27.25 -5.01
C PHE A 149 -6.49 28.13 -6.27
N SER A 150 -5.41 27.98 -7.03
CA SER A 150 -5.10 28.77 -8.23
C SER A 150 -4.37 27.95 -9.30
N VAL A 151 -4.55 28.32 -10.57
CA VAL A 151 -3.78 27.75 -11.69
C VAL A 151 -3.12 28.87 -12.49
N ASN A 152 -1.80 28.77 -12.64
CA ASN A 152 -0.93 29.70 -13.33
C ASN A 152 -0.49 29.15 -14.69
N ASP A 153 -0.17 30.06 -15.62
CA ASP A 153 0.45 29.74 -16.93
C ASP A 153 -0.31 28.71 -17.78
N LYS A 154 -1.65 28.82 -17.78
CA LYS A 154 -2.58 27.94 -18.51
C LYS A 154 -2.28 27.89 -20.02
N PRO A 155 -2.01 26.69 -20.60
CA PRO A 155 -1.88 26.54 -22.05
C PRO A 155 -3.24 26.67 -22.78
N GLU A 156 -3.22 26.86 -24.10
CA GLU A 156 -4.44 27.05 -24.91
C GLU A 156 -5.45 25.89 -24.82
N ASN A 157 -4.97 24.68 -24.50
CA ASN A 157 -5.77 23.47 -24.34
C ASN A 157 -6.10 23.13 -22.88
N TYR A 158 -5.94 24.07 -21.94
CA TYR A 158 -6.43 23.92 -20.56
C TYR A 158 -7.96 23.87 -20.51
N GLU A 159 -8.52 22.91 -19.81
CA GLU A 159 -9.97 22.74 -19.66
C GLU A 159 -10.44 23.05 -18.23
N SER A 160 -9.80 22.43 -17.23
CA SER A 160 -10.11 22.70 -15.83
C SER A 160 -9.02 22.18 -14.90
N ALA A 161 -9.03 22.65 -13.66
CA ALA A 161 -8.42 21.94 -12.55
C ALA A 161 -9.29 22.04 -11.30
N GLY A 162 -9.04 21.12 -10.38
CA GLY A 162 -9.56 21.10 -9.03
C GLY A 162 -8.54 20.48 -8.08
N ILE A 163 -8.81 20.55 -6.79
CA ILE A 163 -8.10 19.79 -5.77
C ILE A 163 -9.09 19.12 -4.84
N ILE A 164 -8.75 17.95 -4.33
CA ILE A 164 -9.51 17.28 -3.26
C ILE A 164 -8.63 17.26 -2.01
N ILE A 165 -9.17 17.81 -0.93
CA ILE A 165 -8.51 17.93 0.37
C ILE A 165 -9.27 17.07 1.36
N SER A 166 -8.54 16.29 2.15
CA SER A 166 -9.08 15.25 3.03
C SER A 166 -8.62 15.44 4.48
N GLY A 167 -9.44 15.03 5.45
CA GLY A 167 -9.07 15.03 6.88
C GLY A 167 -9.59 16.20 7.72
N PHE A 168 -10.56 16.97 7.20
CA PHE A 168 -11.17 18.04 7.99
C PHE A 168 -11.89 17.51 9.23
N GLY A 169 -11.86 18.29 10.31
CA GLY A 169 -12.82 18.15 11.40
C GLY A 169 -14.20 18.61 10.94
N ASN A 170 -15.26 17.98 11.45
CA ASN A 170 -16.64 18.47 11.28
C ASN A 170 -17.31 18.84 12.62
N ARG A 171 -16.58 18.71 13.73
CA ARG A 171 -17.01 19.05 15.08
C ARG A 171 -15.89 19.76 15.85
N TRP A 172 -16.23 20.78 16.63
CA TRP A 172 -15.37 21.39 17.64
C TRP A 172 -16.08 21.34 18.99
N ASP A 173 -15.45 20.68 19.98
CA ASP A 173 -15.96 20.53 21.34
C ASP A 173 -15.61 21.78 22.15
N ILE A 174 -16.60 22.62 22.43
CA ILE A 174 -16.44 23.99 22.92
C ILE A 174 -15.74 24.03 24.29
N TYR A 175 -16.09 23.10 25.19
CA TYR A 175 -15.52 23.05 26.55
C TYR A 175 -14.15 22.38 26.62
N LYS A 176 -13.91 21.33 25.81
CA LYS A 176 -12.61 20.63 25.72
C LYS A 176 -11.60 21.37 24.85
N ASP A 177 -12.09 22.30 24.05
CA ASP A 177 -11.38 23.02 23.00
C ASP A 177 -10.68 22.08 22.00
N SER A 178 -11.38 21.05 21.52
CA SER A 178 -10.81 20.00 20.66
C SER A 178 -11.57 19.82 19.34
N LEU A 179 -10.83 19.58 18.25
CA LEU A 179 -11.38 19.34 16.90
C LEU A 179 -11.46 17.83 16.59
N CYS A 180 -12.66 17.38 16.20
CA CYS A 180 -12.99 15.97 16.03
C CYS A 180 -13.81 15.72 14.75
N ALA A 181 -14.07 14.45 14.44
CA ALA A 181 -15.10 14.04 13.50
C ALA A 181 -16.09 13.04 14.13
N ASP A 182 -17.39 13.25 13.92
CA ASP A 182 -18.44 12.50 14.64
C ASP A 182 -18.53 10.99 14.30
N HIS A 183 -18.00 10.55 13.16
CA HIS A 183 -18.30 9.22 12.60
C HIS A 183 -17.11 8.48 11.95
N SER A 184 -15.87 8.78 12.35
CA SER A 184 -14.63 8.13 11.82
C SER A 184 -14.53 8.07 10.29
N ARG A 185 -15.15 9.01 9.58
CA ARG A 185 -15.10 9.14 8.12
C ARG A 185 -14.15 10.25 7.77
N ILE A 186 -13.28 9.98 6.78
CA ILE A 186 -12.47 11.02 6.14
C ILE A 186 -13.44 12.00 5.47
N VAL A 187 -13.52 13.22 5.99
CA VAL A 187 -14.23 14.32 5.34
C VAL A 187 -13.34 14.87 4.24
N SER A 188 -13.89 15.00 3.03
CA SER A 188 -13.18 15.57 1.89
C SER A 188 -13.99 16.67 1.20
N MET A 189 -13.29 17.72 0.77
CA MET A 189 -13.84 18.84 -0.01
C MET A 189 -13.15 18.89 -1.37
N SER A 190 -13.92 19.07 -2.44
CA SER A 190 -13.40 19.34 -3.78
C SER A 190 -13.49 20.84 -4.06
N LEU A 191 -12.37 21.45 -4.41
CA LEU A 191 -12.20 22.89 -4.60
C LEU A 191 -11.75 23.19 -6.03
N LYS A 192 -12.46 24.10 -6.71
CA LYS A 192 -12.01 24.75 -7.96
C LYS A 192 -11.37 26.09 -7.65
N GLU A 193 -10.73 26.72 -8.63
CA GLU A 193 -10.01 27.99 -8.45
C GLU A 193 -10.85 29.02 -7.67
N GLY A 194 -10.31 29.52 -6.56
CA GLY A 194 -11.05 30.31 -5.57
C GLY A 194 -10.54 30.11 -4.15
N THR A 195 -11.21 30.71 -3.17
CA THR A 195 -10.90 30.58 -1.74
C THR A 195 -12.12 30.08 -0.98
N VAL A 196 -11.91 29.14 -0.06
CA VAL A 196 -12.94 28.63 0.87
C VAL A 196 -12.48 28.73 2.32
N THR A 197 -13.45 28.84 3.23
CA THR A 197 -13.25 28.79 4.67
C THR A 197 -13.77 27.46 5.21
N VAL A 198 -12.97 26.83 6.07
CA VAL A 198 -13.21 25.46 6.57
C VAL A 198 -12.89 25.37 8.05
N LEU A 199 -13.46 24.38 8.74
CA LEU A 199 -12.86 23.90 9.98
C LEU A 199 -11.50 23.25 9.69
N PRO A 200 -10.48 23.47 10.52
CA PRO A 200 -9.17 22.81 10.39
C PRO A 200 -9.25 21.30 10.62
N MET A 201 -8.10 20.64 10.49
CA MET A 201 -7.99 19.19 10.60
C MET A 201 -8.10 18.68 12.04
N GLN A 202 -8.37 17.39 12.19
CA GLN A 202 -8.52 16.71 13.48
C GLN A 202 -7.21 16.71 14.26
N GLU A 203 -7.28 16.75 15.59
CA GLU A 203 -6.09 16.94 16.44
C GLU A 203 -5.12 15.75 16.45
N ASP A 204 -5.59 14.53 16.15
CA ASP A 204 -4.80 13.31 15.98
C ASP A 204 -4.22 13.14 14.55
N GLN A 205 -4.60 13.99 13.60
CA GLN A 205 -4.14 13.89 12.21
C GLN A 205 -2.88 14.73 11.97
N GLU A 206 -1.69 14.11 12.00
CA GLU A 206 -0.42 14.82 11.77
C GLU A 206 -0.20 15.30 10.33
N THR A 207 -0.71 14.56 9.34
CA THR A 207 -0.51 14.86 7.89
C THR A 207 -1.74 14.54 7.05
N TRP A 208 -1.77 15.06 5.82
CA TRP A 208 -2.84 14.85 4.85
C TRP A 208 -2.30 14.71 3.41
N GLY A 209 -3.12 14.12 2.53
CA GLY A 209 -2.86 14.05 1.09
C GLY A 209 -3.66 15.10 0.33
N LEU A 210 -2.99 15.81 -0.58
CA LEU A 210 -3.60 16.73 -1.52
C LEU A 210 -3.73 16.02 -2.87
N GLU A 211 -4.95 15.64 -3.21
CA GLU A 211 -5.31 15.16 -4.55
C GLU A 211 -5.55 16.37 -5.46
N ILE A 212 -5.21 16.23 -6.74
CA ILE A 212 -5.40 17.25 -7.76
C ILE A 212 -6.13 16.61 -8.93
N ASP A 213 -7.10 17.30 -9.50
CA ASP A 213 -7.68 16.99 -10.80
C ASP A 213 -7.16 18.02 -11.80
N LEU A 214 -6.53 17.61 -12.89
CA LEU A 214 -6.06 18.52 -13.94
C LEU A 214 -6.51 18.01 -15.32
N ALA A 215 -7.31 18.78 -16.03
CA ALA A 215 -7.79 18.46 -17.38
C ALA A 215 -7.14 19.38 -18.43
N VAL A 216 -6.37 18.80 -19.34
CA VAL A 216 -5.67 19.53 -20.42
C VAL A 216 -5.59 18.65 -21.67
N GLY A 217 -6.13 19.13 -22.80
CA GLY A 217 -5.99 18.48 -24.11
C GLY A 217 -6.75 17.17 -24.27
N GLY A 218 -7.94 17.05 -23.68
CA GLY A 218 -8.80 15.87 -23.69
C GLY A 218 -8.40 14.78 -22.69
N LYS A 219 -7.43 15.08 -21.82
CA LYS A 219 -6.84 14.14 -20.85
C LYS A 219 -7.01 14.67 -19.43
N VAL A 220 -7.17 13.77 -18.47
CA VAL A 220 -7.33 14.09 -17.04
C VAL A 220 -6.22 13.42 -16.23
N PHE A 221 -5.53 14.20 -15.40
CA PHE A 221 -4.42 13.77 -14.55
C PHE A 221 -4.81 13.92 -13.08
N HIS A 222 -4.57 12.87 -12.30
CA HIS A 222 -4.95 12.80 -10.88
C HIS A 222 -3.74 12.60 -9.94
N PRO A 223 -2.72 13.47 -9.94
CA PRO A 223 -1.55 13.25 -9.10
C PRO A 223 -1.89 13.39 -7.61
N LEU A 224 -1.27 12.56 -6.78
CA LEU A 224 -1.26 12.75 -5.33
C LEU A 224 -0.02 13.56 -4.91
N PHE A 225 -0.23 14.71 -4.28
CA PHE A 225 0.82 15.44 -3.58
C PHE A 225 0.97 14.84 -2.17
N PRO A 226 2.14 14.27 -1.84
CA PRO A 226 2.30 13.46 -0.64
C PRO A 226 2.46 14.31 0.64
N ALA A 227 1.85 13.84 1.73
CA ALA A 227 2.13 14.17 3.13
C ALA A 227 2.42 15.66 3.43
N LEU A 228 1.37 16.47 3.36
CA LEU A 228 1.40 17.85 3.84
C LEU A 228 1.16 17.90 5.36
N PRO A 229 1.78 18.84 6.12
CA PRO A 229 1.50 19.03 7.54
C PRO A 229 0.04 19.43 7.78
N ARG A 230 -0.51 19.01 8.94
CA ARG A 230 -1.84 19.39 9.42
C ARG A 230 -2.16 20.87 9.17
N ILE A 231 -3.36 21.16 8.68
CA ILE A 231 -3.90 22.52 8.63
C ILE A 231 -4.43 22.86 10.03
N ASP A 232 -3.72 23.74 10.75
CA ASP A 232 -4.15 24.24 12.06
C ASP A 232 -5.11 25.42 11.95
N ARG A 233 -5.77 25.72 13.07
CA ARG A 233 -6.66 26.88 13.29
C ARG A 233 -5.99 28.17 12.85
N GLY A 234 -6.72 29.02 12.12
CA GLY A 234 -6.21 30.33 11.70
C GLY A 234 -5.10 30.29 10.64
N GLN A 235 -4.84 29.16 9.97
CA GLN A 235 -3.92 29.13 8.85
C GLN A 235 -4.58 29.58 7.53
N HIS A 236 -3.77 30.15 6.65
CA HIS A 236 -4.08 30.36 5.24
C HIS A 236 -3.23 29.42 4.39
N VAL A 237 -3.87 28.54 3.62
CA VAL A 237 -3.19 27.56 2.76
C VAL A 237 -3.36 27.96 1.30
N GLU A 238 -2.26 28.28 0.64
CA GLU A 238 -2.18 28.59 -0.79
C GLU A 238 -1.75 27.34 -1.56
N VAL A 239 -2.63 26.82 -2.41
CA VAL A 239 -2.34 25.77 -3.39
C VAL A 239 -2.31 26.38 -4.78
N SER A 240 -1.25 26.13 -5.53
CA SER A 240 -1.08 26.60 -6.90
C SER A 240 -0.55 25.51 -7.82
N ILE A 241 -1.07 25.46 -9.05
CA ILE A 241 -0.53 24.65 -10.15
C ILE A 241 0.08 25.60 -11.17
N ASP A 242 1.36 25.42 -11.49
CA ASP A 242 2.10 26.12 -12.53
C ASP A 242 2.25 25.21 -13.75
N LEU A 243 1.63 25.61 -14.87
CA LEU A 243 1.58 24.87 -16.13
C LEU A 243 2.58 25.38 -17.19
N LYS A 244 3.54 26.26 -16.85
CA LYS A 244 4.42 26.91 -17.84
C LYS A 244 5.23 25.93 -18.70
N ASP A 245 5.64 24.80 -18.11
CA ASP A 245 6.46 23.76 -18.73
C ASP A 245 5.61 22.67 -19.41
N PHE A 246 4.27 22.76 -19.31
CA PHE A 246 3.35 21.70 -19.72
C PHE A 246 3.35 21.53 -21.25
N ALA A 247 3.26 22.62 -21.99
CA ALA A 247 3.21 22.60 -23.46
C ALA A 247 4.51 22.08 -24.12
N SER A 248 5.65 22.17 -23.42
CA SER A 248 6.97 21.80 -23.95
C SER A 248 7.45 20.42 -23.48
N SER A 249 7.00 19.96 -22.31
CA SER A 249 7.56 18.78 -21.64
C SER A 249 6.54 17.92 -20.88
N ALA A 250 5.26 18.30 -20.92
CA ALA A 250 4.20 17.74 -20.06
C ALA A 250 4.48 17.89 -18.55
N ILE A 251 5.43 18.75 -18.13
CA ILE A 251 5.73 18.99 -16.71
C ILE A 251 4.86 20.11 -16.17
N TYR A 252 4.34 19.93 -14.96
CA TYR A 252 3.72 20.98 -14.14
C TYR A 252 4.28 20.95 -12.73
N SER A 253 4.23 22.08 -12.05
CA SER A 253 4.65 22.19 -10.65
C SER A 253 3.44 22.48 -9.78
N VAL A 254 3.23 21.71 -8.72
CA VAL A 254 2.26 22.06 -7.67
C VAL A 254 3.03 22.64 -6.51
N THR A 255 2.54 23.73 -5.94
CA THR A 255 3.09 24.32 -4.71
C THR A 255 1.97 24.48 -3.69
N CYS A 256 2.19 23.95 -2.48
CA CYS A 256 1.33 24.13 -1.33
C CYS A 256 2.11 24.86 -0.23
N LYS A 257 1.57 25.97 0.25
CA LYS A 257 2.18 26.82 1.27
C LYS A 257 1.15 27.14 2.33
N ALA A 258 1.53 27.09 3.60
CA ALA A 258 0.70 27.56 4.71
C ALA A 258 1.35 28.76 5.40
N THR A 259 0.55 29.78 5.68
CA THR A 259 0.93 30.90 6.56
C THR A 259 0.02 30.94 7.78
N ASP A 260 0.57 31.35 8.91
CA ASP A 260 -0.19 31.71 10.10
C ASP A 260 -0.87 33.07 9.87
N ALA A 261 -2.18 33.18 10.10
CA ALA A 261 -2.87 34.44 9.84
C ALA A 261 -2.56 35.53 10.87
N VAL A 262 -2.10 35.22 12.07
CA VAL A 262 -1.78 36.23 13.10
C VAL A 262 -0.45 36.91 12.78
N GLU A 263 0.63 36.13 12.70
CA GLU A 263 1.99 36.64 12.45
C GLU A 263 2.26 36.91 10.96
N GLY A 264 1.43 36.39 10.05
CA GLY A 264 1.70 36.40 8.60
C GLY A 264 2.89 35.51 8.20
N LYS A 265 3.35 34.67 9.12
CA LYS A 265 4.58 33.88 9.02
C LYS A 265 4.34 32.60 8.24
N GLU A 266 5.26 32.24 7.35
CA GLU A 266 5.24 30.94 6.68
C GLU A 266 5.45 29.80 7.70
N VAL A 267 4.48 28.88 7.73
CA VAL A 267 4.50 27.66 8.54
C VAL A 267 5.22 26.55 7.77
N TYR A 268 4.84 26.38 6.49
CA TYR A 268 5.55 25.52 5.55
C TYR A 268 5.36 25.99 4.11
N SER A 269 6.27 25.60 3.23
CA SER A 269 6.13 25.70 1.79
C SER A 269 6.75 24.45 1.16
N GLN A 270 5.96 23.74 0.35
CA GLN A 270 6.38 22.55 -0.38
C GLN A 270 6.02 22.70 -1.85
N SER A 271 6.97 22.42 -2.74
CA SER A 271 6.74 22.39 -4.17
C SER A 271 7.21 21.07 -4.75
N LYS A 272 6.42 20.47 -5.63
CA LYS A 272 6.72 19.20 -6.30
C LYS A 272 6.40 19.32 -7.78
N ARG A 273 7.32 18.84 -8.62
CA ARG A 273 7.10 18.64 -10.04
C ARG A 273 6.39 17.32 -10.28
N PHE A 274 5.46 17.35 -11.22
CA PHE A 274 4.75 16.20 -11.74
C PHE A 274 4.88 16.23 -13.24
N THR A 275 4.99 15.05 -13.84
CA THR A 275 4.92 14.90 -15.29
C THR A 275 3.52 14.37 -15.61
N ALA A 276 2.79 15.07 -16.47
CA ALA A 276 1.55 14.64 -17.10
C ALA A 276 1.81 13.56 -18.17
N LEU A 277 2.65 12.60 -17.80
CA LEU A 277 2.76 11.33 -18.49
C LEU A 277 1.56 10.50 -18.03
N GLU A 278 0.53 10.46 -18.87
CA GLU A 278 0.14 9.12 -19.28
C GLU A 278 1.42 8.42 -19.77
N ARG A 279 1.71 7.20 -19.29
CA ARG A 279 2.43 6.29 -20.17
C ARG A 279 1.53 6.18 -21.40
N GLY A 280 2.01 6.69 -22.53
CA GLY A 280 1.18 6.87 -23.72
C GLY A 280 0.69 5.53 -24.26
N ASP A 281 -0.03 5.55 -25.39
CA ASP A 281 -0.27 4.33 -26.17
C ASP A 281 1.01 3.50 -26.23
N ASN A 282 0.95 2.24 -25.78
CA ASN A 282 2.12 1.36 -25.72
C ASN A 282 2.87 1.39 -27.05
N THR A 283 4.13 1.81 -27.03
CA THR A 283 4.90 2.08 -28.24
C THR A 283 5.62 0.86 -28.80
N HIS A 284 5.59 -0.28 -28.09
CA HIS A 284 6.26 -1.51 -28.47
C HIS A 284 5.30 -2.51 -29.13
N TYR A 285 4.06 -2.66 -28.61
CA TYR A 285 3.12 -3.69 -29.06
C TYR A 285 1.67 -3.23 -29.14
N ALA A 286 0.96 -3.71 -30.17
CA ALA A 286 -0.49 -3.77 -30.20
C ALA A 286 -0.96 -5.23 -30.09
N VAL A 287 -2.02 -5.48 -29.32
CA VAL A 287 -2.66 -6.80 -29.17
C VAL A 287 -4.06 -6.75 -29.73
N SER A 288 -4.49 -7.85 -30.38
CA SER A 288 -5.89 -8.05 -30.76
C SER A 288 -6.32 -9.48 -30.52
N ILE A 289 -7.53 -9.65 -29.98
CA ILE A 289 -8.15 -10.95 -29.70
C ILE A 289 -9.26 -11.17 -30.72
N PHE A 290 -9.38 -12.39 -31.25
CA PHE A 290 -10.51 -12.73 -32.12
C PHE A 290 -11.70 -13.18 -31.28
N SER A 291 -12.75 -12.38 -31.27
CA SER A 291 -13.98 -12.58 -30.49
C SER A 291 -15.19 -12.15 -31.32
N ASN A 292 -16.34 -12.79 -31.09
CA ASN A 292 -17.62 -12.45 -31.75
C ASN A 292 -17.58 -12.40 -33.31
N GLY A 293 -16.60 -13.05 -33.95
CA GLY A 293 -16.41 -13.03 -35.40
C GLY A 293 -15.54 -11.87 -35.93
N SER A 294 -14.97 -11.05 -35.05
CA SER A 294 -14.12 -9.90 -35.38
C SER A 294 -12.81 -9.89 -34.59
N TRP A 295 -11.84 -9.09 -35.03
CA TRP A 295 -10.66 -8.76 -34.23
C TRP A 295 -10.94 -7.54 -33.36
N GLU A 296 -10.86 -7.71 -32.05
CA GLU A 296 -11.04 -6.66 -31.05
C GLU A 296 -9.65 -6.23 -30.55
N LYS A 297 -9.31 -4.93 -30.67
CA LYS A 297 -8.03 -4.39 -30.16
C LYS A 297 -8.10 -4.29 -28.64
N MET A 298 -7.12 -4.86 -27.95
CA MET A 298 -7.01 -4.79 -26.50
C MET A 298 -6.16 -3.60 -26.06
N GLU A 299 -6.36 -3.14 -24.82
CA GLU A 299 -5.44 -2.24 -24.15
C GLU A 299 -4.13 -2.97 -23.82
N VAL A 300 -3.01 -2.28 -24.00
CA VAL A 300 -1.66 -2.79 -23.68
C VAL A 300 -1.04 -1.76 -22.75
N TYR A 301 -0.66 -2.20 -21.56
CA TYR A 301 -0.06 -1.39 -20.52
C TYR A 301 1.46 -1.59 -20.49
N ASP A 302 2.18 -0.61 -19.96
CA ASP A 302 3.59 -0.75 -19.62
C ASP A 302 3.76 -1.16 -18.14
N ALA A 303 4.79 -1.93 -17.84
CA ALA A 303 5.33 -2.14 -16.50
C ALA A 303 6.86 -1.97 -16.52
N LEU A 304 7.44 -1.50 -15.41
CA LEU A 304 8.89 -1.48 -15.28
C LEU A 304 9.39 -2.85 -14.82
N CYS A 305 10.46 -3.34 -15.45
CA CYS A 305 11.23 -4.50 -14.99
C CYS A 305 12.72 -4.13 -14.88
N SER A 306 13.53 -4.94 -14.21
CA SER A 306 14.93 -4.62 -13.93
C SER A 306 15.83 -5.81 -14.14
N ASN A 307 17.13 -5.55 -14.27
CA ASN A 307 18.14 -6.57 -14.38
C ASN A 307 19.27 -6.34 -13.37
N ALA A 308 19.99 -7.41 -13.07
CA ALA A 308 21.06 -7.44 -12.09
C ALA A 308 22.21 -6.43 -12.31
N ALA A 309 22.43 -5.95 -13.53
CA ALA A 309 23.60 -5.14 -13.86
C ALA A 309 23.49 -3.69 -13.35
N LYS A 310 22.26 -3.18 -13.20
CA LYS A 310 21.95 -1.82 -12.76
C LYS A 310 21.62 -1.74 -11.25
N HIS A 311 21.66 -2.89 -10.54
CA HIS A 311 21.20 -3.12 -9.17
C HIS A 311 21.51 -1.99 -8.17
N THR A 312 22.74 -1.49 -8.11
CA THR A 312 23.21 -0.51 -7.10
C THR A 312 22.72 0.93 -7.30
N ALA A 313 21.70 1.17 -8.15
CA ALA A 313 21.14 2.50 -8.38
C ALA A 313 19.64 2.52 -8.71
N ILE A 314 19.00 1.39 -9.02
CA ILE A 314 17.64 1.38 -9.59
C ILE A 314 16.59 2.07 -8.69
N TRP A 315 16.68 1.93 -7.37
CA TRP A 315 15.71 2.46 -6.41
C TRP A 315 15.66 4.01 -6.38
N ASN A 316 16.77 4.69 -6.68
CA ASN A 316 16.85 6.16 -6.62
C ASN A 316 16.36 6.85 -7.90
N ASP A 317 15.70 6.10 -8.77
CA ASP A 317 15.32 6.50 -10.12
C ASP A 317 13.85 6.18 -10.41
N TRP A 318 12.97 6.42 -9.44
CA TRP A 318 11.52 6.56 -9.65
C TRP A 318 11.24 7.31 -10.98
N ALA A 319 10.20 6.93 -11.73
CA ALA A 319 9.92 7.46 -13.08
C ALA A 319 10.98 7.15 -14.17
N ASN A 320 12.04 6.41 -13.86
CA ASN A 320 13.02 5.86 -14.80
C ASN A 320 13.80 6.89 -15.64
N GLU A 321 14.00 8.10 -15.12
CA GLU A 321 14.66 9.21 -15.83
C GLU A 321 16.09 8.88 -16.29
N LYS A 322 16.82 8.06 -15.54
CA LYS A 322 18.19 7.62 -15.89
C LYS A 322 18.20 6.33 -16.74
N ALA A 323 17.05 5.84 -17.17
CA ALA A 323 16.86 4.54 -17.86
C ALA A 323 17.51 3.36 -17.11
N LEU A 324 17.43 3.37 -15.78
CA LEU A 324 18.01 2.33 -14.93
C LEU A 324 17.18 1.04 -14.86
N ARG A 325 16.00 1.03 -15.48
CA ARG A 325 15.13 -0.13 -15.73
C ARG A 325 14.78 -0.22 -17.19
N ASP A 326 14.27 -1.38 -17.55
CA ASP A 326 13.77 -1.68 -18.87
C ASP A 326 12.23 -1.69 -18.80
N THR A 327 11.54 -1.19 -19.83
CA THR A 327 10.07 -1.10 -19.85
C THR A 327 9.52 -2.28 -20.64
N MET A 328 8.72 -3.11 -19.98
CA MET A 328 8.03 -4.24 -20.61
C MET A 328 6.55 -3.96 -20.77
N SER A 329 5.85 -4.77 -21.56
CA SER A 329 4.43 -4.59 -21.84
C SER A 329 3.60 -5.72 -21.26
N TYR A 330 2.34 -5.45 -20.91
CA TYR A 330 1.35 -6.49 -20.58
C TYR A 330 -0.04 -6.14 -21.08
N CYS A 331 -0.86 -7.16 -21.34
CA CYS A 331 -2.25 -7.01 -21.79
C CYS A 331 -3.15 -7.95 -20.98
N ILE A 332 -4.28 -7.41 -20.51
CA ILE A 332 -5.33 -8.16 -19.80
C ILE A 332 -6.55 -8.22 -20.70
N PHE A 333 -7.11 -9.42 -20.89
CA PHE A 333 -8.33 -9.60 -21.69
C PHE A 333 -9.28 -10.61 -21.04
N GLU A 334 -10.59 -10.38 -21.23
CA GLU A 334 -11.61 -11.37 -20.88
C GLU A 334 -12.06 -12.15 -22.12
N ASN A 335 -12.28 -13.46 -21.96
CA ASN A 335 -12.91 -14.32 -22.95
C ASN A 335 -13.56 -15.51 -22.23
N ASP A 336 -14.62 -16.10 -22.77
CA ASP A 336 -15.28 -17.28 -22.16
C ASP A 336 -14.42 -18.55 -22.18
N PHE A 337 -13.46 -18.64 -23.12
CA PHE A 337 -12.71 -19.84 -23.48
C PHE A 337 -13.61 -21.05 -23.75
N GLU A 338 -14.78 -20.84 -24.41
CA GLU A 338 -15.60 -21.93 -24.97
C GLU A 338 -14.88 -22.69 -26.10
N GLY A 339 -13.87 -22.07 -26.71
CA GLY A 339 -12.95 -22.70 -27.66
C GLY A 339 -11.58 -22.01 -27.71
N PRO A 340 -10.70 -22.45 -28.63
CA PRO A 340 -9.36 -21.87 -28.77
C PRO A 340 -9.41 -20.40 -29.20
N VAL A 341 -8.68 -19.54 -28.49
CA VAL A 341 -8.70 -18.08 -28.67
C VAL A 341 -7.56 -17.66 -29.60
N LYS A 342 -7.88 -16.98 -30.70
CA LYS A 342 -6.83 -16.44 -31.59
C LYS A 342 -6.34 -15.09 -31.08
N VAL A 343 -5.03 -14.88 -31.19
CA VAL A 343 -4.34 -13.66 -30.76
C VAL A 343 -3.48 -13.16 -31.90
N ARG A 344 -3.51 -11.84 -32.14
CA ARG A 344 -2.51 -11.12 -32.94
C ARG A 344 -1.69 -10.20 -32.06
N VAL A 345 -0.40 -10.15 -32.36
CA VAL A 345 0.53 -9.20 -31.75
C VAL A 345 1.30 -8.50 -32.87
N SER A 346 1.19 -7.17 -32.93
CA SER A 346 1.93 -6.34 -33.87
C SER A 346 3.03 -5.60 -33.11
N LYS A 347 4.29 -5.74 -33.55
CA LYS A 347 5.44 -4.95 -33.06
C LYS A 347 5.40 -3.57 -33.69
N LEU A 348 5.34 -2.51 -32.88
CA LEU A 348 5.09 -1.13 -33.33
C LEU A 348 6.39 -0.34 -33.54
N ASP A 349 7.43 -0.66 -32.78
CA ASP A 349 8.77 -0.06 -32.80
C ASP A 349 9.72 -0.74 -33.81
N GLY A 350 9.22 -1.54 -34.75
CA GLY A 350 9.98 -2.04 -35.89
C GLY A 350 9.67 -3.48 -36.31
N THR A 351 10.63 -4.09 -37.01
CA THR A 351 10.54 -5.47 -37.51
C THR A 351 11.23 -6.47 -36.59
N PHE A 352 10.90 -7.75 -36.68
CA PHE A 352 11.57 -8.84 -35.96
C PHE A 352 12.09 -9.93 -36.91
N ASN A 353 12.98 -10.79 -36.42
CA ASN A 353 13.50 -11.96 -37.14
C ASN A 353 12.93 -13.28 -36.60
N THR A 354 12.74 -13.34 -35.28
CA THR A 354 12.24 -14.50 -34.53
C THR A 354 11.21 -14.06 -33.48
N CYS A 355 10.28 -14.96 -33.17
CA CYS A 355 9.31 -14.78 -32.11
C CYS A 355 9.02 -16.11 -31.44
N GLU A 356 8.86 -16.11 -30.11
CA GLU A 356 8.44 -17.25 -29.32
C GLU A 356 7.25 -16.89 -28.43
N VAL A 357 6.36 -17.87 -28.23
CA VAL A 357 5.25 -17.79 -27.27
C VAL A 357 5.52 -18.83 -26.18
N ARG A 358 5.68 -18.38 -24.95
CA ARG A 358 6.16 -19.17 -23.81
C ARG A 358 5.15 -19.17 -22.66
N PRO A 359 5.13 -20.19 -21.78
CA PRO A 359 6.09 -21.28 -21.60
C PRO A 359 6.16 -22.29 -22.76
N SER A 360 7.37 -22.70 -23.17
CA SER A 360 7.57 -23.65 -24.28
C SER A 360 6.80 -24.99 -24.12
N PRO A 361 6.61 -25.55 -22.90
CA PRO A 361 5.74 -26.70 -22.67
C PRO A 361 4.30 -26.60 -23.17
N TYR A 362 3.72 -25.41 -23.35
CA TYR A 362 2.37 -25.27 -23.94
C TYR A 362 2.34 -25.56 -25.45
N GLY A 363 3.49 -25.56 -26.13
CA GLY A 363 3.61 -25.92 -27.55
C GLY A 363 2.95 -24.94 -28.53
N ILE A 364 2.61 -23.73 -28.08
CA ILE A 364 1.98 -22.69 -28.91
C ILE A 364 3.00 -22.18 -29.94
N GLN A 365 2.63 -22.23 -31.22
CA GLN A 365 3.46 -21.75 -32.33
C GLN A 365 2.88 -20.48 -32.94
N ALA A 366 3.71 -19.45 -33.07
CA ALA A 366 3.37 -18.21 -33.76
C ALA A 366 3.57 -18.35 -35.28
N THR A 367 2.56 -17.92 -36.04
CA THR A 367 2.65 -17.75 -37.50
C THR A 367 2.97 -16.30 -37.80
N VAL A 368 4.03 -16.06 -38.59
CA VAL A 368 4.40 -14.72 -39.06
C VAL A 368 3.39 -14.27 -40.13
N ILE A 369 2.69 -13.17 -39.88
CA ILE A 369 1.71 -12.55 -40.80
C ILE A 369 2.37 -11.45 -41.64
N SER A 370 3.27 -10.69 -41.02
CA SER A 370 4.12 -9.70 -41.67
C SER A 370 5.48 -9.61 -40.95
N ASN A 371 6.41 -8.80 -41.45
CA ASN A 371 7.68 -8.53 -40.78
C ASN A 371 7.55 -7.79 -39.43
N SER A 372 6.33 -7.39 -39.04
CA SER A 372 6.02 -6.74 -37.76
C SER A 372 4.74 -7.29 -37.10
N GLU A 373 4.17 -8.43 -37.56
CA GLU A 373 2.95 -9.02 -36.97
C GLU A 373 2.98 -10.55 -36.94
N ILE A 374 2.50 -11.12 -35.84
CA ILE A 374 2.26 -12.56 -35.65
C ILE A 374 0.78 -12.86 -35.35
N GLU A 375 0.34 -14.07 -35.67
CA GLU A 375 -0.91 -14.68 -35.18
C GLU A 375 -0.60 -16.01 -34.50
N PHE A 376 -1.22 -16.28 -33.36
CA PHE A 376 -1.20 -17.60 -32.71
C PHE A 376 -2.57 -17.93 -32.10
N THR A 377 -2.68 -19.12 -31.49
CA THR A 377 -3.92 -19.57 -30.85
C THR A 377 -3.62 -20.13 -29.46
N ILE A 378 -4.32 -19.61 -28.45
CA ILE A 378 -4.34 -20.13 -27.09
C ILE A 378 -5.28 -21.36 -27.08
N PRO A 379 -4.81 -22.58 -26.80
CA PRO A 379 -5.63 -23.78 -26.99
C PRO A 379 -6.79 -23.93 -26.00
N SER A 380 -6.61 -23.47 -24.77
CA SER A 380 -7.56 -23.61 -23.66
C SER A 380 -7.30 -22.55 -22.57
N TYR A 381 -8.21 -22.44 -21.60
CA TYR A 381 -8.03 -21.55 -20.46
C TYR A 381 -6.70 -21.82 -19.73
N ASP A 382 -6.36 -23.06 -19.42
CA ASP A 382 -5.18 -23.40 -18.61
C ASP A 382 -3.83 -22.95 -19.25
N MET A 383 -3.83 -22.51 -20.50
CA MET A 383 -2.69 -21.94 -21.23
C MET A 383 -2.78 -20.43 -21.49
N ARG A 384 -3.71 -19.70 -20.84
CA ARG A 384 -3.99 -18.28 -21.15
C ARG A 384 -3.01 -17.24 -20.60
N LYS A 385 -1.99 -17.67 -19.86
CA LYS A 385 -0.93 -16.81 -19.29
C LYS A 385 0.37 -17.03 -20.05
N LEU A 386 0.85 -16.01 -20.77
CA LEU A 386 1.88 -16.16 -21.79
C LEU A 386 2.92 -15.04 -21.78
N SER A 387 4.13 -15.37 -22.22
CA SER A 387 5.19 -14.42 -22.62
C SER A 387 5.37 -14.49 -24.13
N VAL A 388 5.31 -13.34 -24.80
CA VAL A 388 5.63 -13.17 -26.22
C VAL A 388 7.00 -12.47 -26.32
N GLU A 389 8.00 -13.21 -26.77
CA GLU A 389 9.41 -12.78 -26.83
C GLU A 389 9.84 -12.61 -28.30
N PHE A 390 10.17 -11.39 -28.70
CA PHE A 390 10.69 -11.08 -30.05
C PHE A 390 12.20 -10.96 -30.01
N ASP A 391 12.90 -11.58 -30.97
CA ASP A 391 14.37 -11.54 -31.13
C ASP A 391 15.18 -11.89 -29.87
N GLY A 392 14.58 -12.63 -28.94
CA GLY A 392 15.17 -13.00 -27.66
C GLY A 392 15.21 -11.86 -26.62
N ASP A 393 14.53 -10.74 -26.86
CA ASP A 393 14.34 -9.71 -25.85
C ASP A 393 13.38 -10.21 -24.76
N ARG A 394 13.87 -10.12 -23.52
CA ARG A 394 13.27 -10.59 -22.27
C ARG A 394 13.03 -9.47 -21.26
N PHE A 395 13.39 -8.24 -21.63
CA PHE A 395 13.25 -7.03 -20.80
C PHE A 395 12.26 -6.03 -21.42
N HIS A 396 12.04 -6.09 -22.74
CA HIS A 396 10.96 -5.38 -23.43
C HIS A 396 9.95 -6.38 -24.05
N ASN A 397 9.67 -7.49 -23.35
CA ASN A 397 8.73 -8.51 -23.80
C ASN A 397 7.27 -8.14 -23.49
N LEU A 398 6.33 -8.91 -24.03
CA LEU A 398 4.89 -8.74 -23.81
C LEU A 398 4.33 -9.91 -23.00
N PHE A 399 3.70 -9.64 -21.85
CA PHE A 399 2.88 -10.62 -21.14
C PHE A 399 1.40 -10.54 -21.53
N LEU A 400 0.74 -11.68 -21.63
CA LEU A 400 -0.70 -11.77 -21.86
C LEU A 400 -1.38 -12.49 -20.69
N TYR A 401 -2.45 -11.92 -20.18
CA TYR A 401 -3.23 -12.43 -19.06
C TYR A 401 -4.70 -12.55 -19.46
N GLY A 402 -5.13 -13.78 -19.80
CA GLY A 402 -6.54 -14.07 -20.05
C GLY A 402 -7.33 -14.38 -18.77
N TYR A 403 -8.58 -13.93 -18.73
CA TYR A 403 -9.56 -14.24 -17.68
C TYR A 403 -10.89 -14.69 -18.29
N LYS A 404 -11.66 -15.44 -17.51
CA LYS A 404 -13.09 -15.67 -17.80
C LYS A 404 -13.91 -14.58 -17.13
N PRO A 405 -14.89 -13.96 -17.81
CA PRO A 405 -15.71 -12.91 -17.20
C PRO A 405 -16.34 -13.34 -15.88
N ASP A 406 -16.10 -12.60 -14.79
CA ASP A 406 -16.66 -12.91 -13.47
C ASP A 406 -18.16 -12.58 -13.44
N GLN A 407 -18.99 -13.63 -13.49
CA GLN A 407 -20.46 -13.54 -13.40
C GLN A 407 -20.96 -13.26 -11.97
N GLY A 408 -20.10 -13.43 -10.96
CA GLY A 408 -20.43 -13.26 -9.54
C GLY A 408 -19.97 -11.93 -8.94
N LYS A 409 -19.36 -11.05 -9.74
CA LYS A 409 -18.77 -9.80 -9.25
C LYS A 409 -19.81 -8.85 -8.62
N PRO A 410 -19.42 -8.09 -7.58
CA PRO A 410 -20.25 -6.99 -7.07
C PRO A 410 -20.36 -5.87 -8.11
N THR A 411 -21.48 -5.16 -8.11
CA THR A 411 -21.76 -4.05 -9.03
C THR A 411 -21.46 -2.66 -8.46
N GLU A 412 -21.36 -2.55 -7.14
CA GLU A 412 -21.14 -1.28 -6.42
C GLU A 412 -20.51 -1.51 -5.04
N SER A 413 -20.06 -0.43 -4.40
CA SER A 413 -19.52 -0.46 -3.03
C SER A 413 -20.64 -0.55 -1.98
N SER A 414 -20.35 -1.18 -0.84
CA SER A 414 -21.25 -1.33 0.30
C SER A 414 -20.47 -1.29 1.63
N ALA A 415 -21.14 -1.53 2.77
CA ALA A 415 -20.47 -1.61 4.07
C ALA A 415 -19.42 -2.74 4.16
N THR A 416 -19.60 -3.82 3.38
CA THR A 416 -18.70 -4.98 3.34
C THR A 416 -17.91 -5.10 2.04
N VAL A 417 -18.17 -4.26 1.03
CA VAL A 417 -17.51 -4.34 -0.29
C VAL A 417 -16.94 -2.98 -0.68
N LYS A 418 -15.65 -2.93 -1.01
CA LYS A 418 -14.99 -1.80 -1.67
C LYS A 418 -14.82 -2.17 -3.14
N TYR A 419 -15.61 -1.57 -4.02
CA TYR A 419 -15.63 -1.86 -5.45
C TYR A 419 -15.04 -0.71 -6.25
N TYR A 420 -14.11 -1.03 -7.15
CA TYR A 420 -13.55 -0.12 -8.15
C TYR A 420 -13.86 -0.67 -9.54
N GLY A 421 -14.74 0.03 -10.26
CA GLY A 421 -15.11 -0.31 -11.65
C GLY A 421 -14.06 0.14 -12.68
N PRO A 422 -14.34 -0.05 -13.98
CA PRO A 422 -13.43 0.38 -15.06
C PRO A 422 -13.01 1.86 -14.95
N GLY A 423 -11.75 2.15 -15.26
CA GLY A 423 -11.15 3.49 -15.16
C GLY A 423 -9.96 3.57 -14.20
N VAL A 424 -9.36 4.76 -14.11
CA VAL A 424 -8.22 5.05 -13.22
C VAL A 424 -8.73 5.60 -11.89
N HIS A 425 -8.22 5.06 -10.77
CA HIS A 425 -8.61 5.46 -9.41
C HIS A 425 -7.40 5.73 -8.55
N HIS A 426 -7.46 6.75 -7.70
CA HIS A 426 -6.39 7.13 -6.78
C HIS A 426 -6.91 6.99 -5.34
N ALA A 427 -6.73 5.81 -4.75
CA ALA A 427 -7.41 5.43 -3.51
C ALA A 427 -6.51 5.49 -2.26
N GLY A 428 -5.21 5.72 -2.42
CA GLY A 428 -4.25 5.75 -1.30
C GLY A 428 -4.23 4.42 -0.54
N THR A 429 -4.27 4.45 0.78
CA THR A 429 -4.27 3.22 1.60
C THR A 429 -5.69 2.66 1.75
N ILE A 430 -5.98 1.53 1.10
CA ILE A 430 -7.23 0.79 1.24
C ILE A 430 -7.14 -0.13 2.47
N THR A 431 -7.77 0.27 3.58
CA THR A 431 -7.94 -0.61 4.75
C THR A 431 -9.13 -1.57 4.58
N LEU A 432 -8.92 -2.85 4.84
CA LEU A 432 -9.96 -3.88 4.95
C LEU A 432 -10.00 -4.45 6.37
N ASN A 433 -11.20 -4.56 6.94
CA ASN A 433 -11.48 -5.21 8.21
C ASN A 433 -12.14 -6.57 8.01
N ALA A 434 -12.37 -7.29 9.11
CA ALA A 434 -12.98 -8.62 9.09
C ALA A 434 -14.30 -8.66 8.28
N GLY A 435 -14.44 -9.67 7.43
CA GLY A 435 -15.60 -9.86 6.54
C GLY A 435 -15.69 -8.90 5.36
N GLN A 436 -14.68 -8.05 5.09
CA GLN A 436 -14.70 -7.12 3.97
C GLN A 436 -14.02 -7.67 2.70
N THR A 437 -14.57 -7.28 1.55
CA THR A 437 -14.06 -7.58 0.22
C THR A 437 -13.56 -6.29 -0.45
N LEU A 438 -12.36 -6.32 -1.05
CA LEU A 438 -11.96 -5.40 -2.11
C LEU A 438 -12.19 -6.09 -3.45
N TYR A 439 -12.84 -5.41 -4.39
CA TYR A 439 -13.03 -5.89 -5.75
C TYR A 439 -12.52 -4.85 -6.77
N LEU A 440 -11.57 -5.27 -7.61
CA LEU A 440 -10.96 -4.47 -8.68
C LEU A 440 -11.48 -5.03 -10.01
N ASP A 441 -12.36 -4.31 -10.70
CA ASP A 441 -13.02 -4.83 -11.90
C ASP A 441 -12.10 -4.82 -13.13
N TYR A 442 -12.47 -5.59 -14.17
CA TYR A 442 -11.79 -5.54 -15.46
C TYR A 442 -11.75 -4.10 -16.00
N GLY A 443 -10.58 -3.66 -16.44
CA GLY A 443 -10.34 -2.27 -16.88
C GLY A 443 -10.19 -1.26 -15.73
N ALA A 444 -10.20 -1.66 -14.46
CA ALA A 444 -9.84 -0.79 -13.34
C ALA A 444 -8.32 -0.73 -13.16
N LYS A 445 -7.74 0.47 -12.99
CA LYS A 445 -6.36 0.66 -12.52
C LYS A 445 -6.38 1.53 -11.26
N VAL A 446 -6.08 0.92 -10.12
CA VAL A 446 -6.19 1.54 -8.79
C VAL A 446 -4.80 1.80 -8.22
N TYR A 447 -4.46 3.08 -8.07
CA TYR A 447 -3.28 3.56 -7.38
C TYR A 447 -3.49 3.53 -5.88
N ALA A 448 -2.98 2.48 -5.24
CA ALA A 448 -3.20 2.19 -3.83
C ALA A 448 -2.24 1.14 -3.28
N ASN A 449 -2.11 1.08 -1.95
CA ASN A 449 -1.78 -0.15 -1.25
C ASN A 449 -2.96 -0.65 -0.40
N VAL A 450 -2.93 -1.92 -0.02
CA VAL A 450 -3.99 -2.56 0.77
C VAL A 450 -3.44 -3.03 2.10
N VAL A 451 -4.16 -2.75 3.19
CA VAL A 451 -3.85 -3.28 4.53
C VAL A 451 -5.05 -4.02 5.09
N THR A 452 -4.84 -5.22 5.64
CA THR A 452 -5.94 -6.06 6.14
C THR A 452 -5.83 -6.34 7.64
N TYR A 453 -7.01 -6.45 8.29
CA TYR A 453 -7.18 -6.73 9.71
C TYR A 453 -8.34 -7.70 9.95
N GLY A 454 -8.11 -8.73 10.75
CA GLY A 454 -9.16 -9.70 11.15
C GLY A 454 -9.51 -10.73 10.07
N ASP A 455 -10.54 -11.53 10.36
CA ASP A 455 -10.86 -12.76 9.63
C ASP A 455 -11.75 -12.53 8.40
N ASN A 456 -11.74 -13.47 7.45
CA ASN A 456 -12.64 -13.53 6.29
C ASN A 456 -12.50 -12.31 5.36
N VAL A 457 -11.26 -11.95 5.01
CA VAL A 457 -10.97 -10.84 4.08
C VAL A 457 -10.76 -11.38 2.67
N THR A 458 -11.35 -10.70 1.68
CA THR A 458 -11.19 -11.03 0.26
C THR A 458 -10.63 -9.84 -0.53
N ILE A 459 -9.71 -10.09 -1.46
CA ILE A 459 -9.26 -9.14 -2.49
C ILE A 459 -9.42 -9.86 -3.84
N ALA A 460 -10.23 -9.35 -4.76
CA ALA A 460 -10.62 -10.07 -5.96
C ALA A 460 -10.76 -9.19 -7.22
N GLY A 461 -10.86 -9.84 -8.38
CA GLY A 461 -11.26 -9.24 -9.66
C GLY A 461 -10.11 -9.06 -10.66
N HIS A 462 -10.42 -8.65 -11.89
CA HIS A 462 -9.48 -8.62 -13.04
C HIS A 462 -8.79 -7.26 -13.24
N GLY A 463 -8.89 -6.36 -12.27
CA GLY A 463 -8.24 -5.05 -12.28
C GLY A 463 -6.78 -5.06 -11.85
N ILE A 464 -6.16 -3.88 -11.97
CA ILE A 464 -4.75 -3.62 -11.66
C ILE A 464 -4.65 -2.84 -10.34
N LEU A 465 -3.90 -3.35 -9.38
CA LEU A 465 -3.41 -2.63 -8.20
C LEU A 465 -2.00 -2.10 -8.50
N SER A 466 -1.81 -0.79 -8.45
CA SER A 466 -0.59 -0.11 -8.94
C SER A 466 0.11 0.71 -7.86
N GLY A 467 1.38 0.41 -7.65
CA GLY A 467 2.29 1.19 -6.82
C GLY A 467 3.03 2.31 -7.56
N GLU A 468 2.84 2.51 -8.88
CA GLU A 468 3.60 3.49 -9.71
C GLU A 468 3.51 4.97 -9.25
N ASN A 469 2.75 5.28 -8.19
CA ASN A 469 2.63 6.61 -7.56
C ASN A 469 3.10 6.68 -6.08
N MET A 470 3.56 5.57 -5.48
CA MET A 470 3.85 5.42 -4.04
C MET A 470 5.34 5.38 -3.65
N LYS A 471 5.97 6.51 -3.33
CA LYS A 471 7.41 6.70 -3.04
C LYS A 471 8.26 5.48 -2.54
N HIS A 472 9.28 5.14 -3.32
CA HIS A 472 10.40 4.23 -3.00
C HIS A 472 11.44 4.96 -2.13
N PHE A 473 12.14 4.21 -1.28
CA PHE A 473 13.29 4.67 -0.50
C PHE A 473 14.40 3.61 -0.58
N GLY A 474 15.67 4.01 -0.46
CA GLY A 474 16.74 3.02 -0.44
C GLY A 474 18.12 3.61 -0.17
N ASP A 475 19.04 2.73 0.19
CA ASP A 475 20.47 2.99 0.33
C ASP A 475 21.29 2.08 -0.60
N ASN A 476 22.63 2.19 -0.57
CA ASN A 476 23.54 1.43 -1.43
C ASN A 476 23.40 -0.11 -1.36
N GLN A 477 22.62 -0.66 -0.42
CA GLN A 477 22.45 -2.09 -0.18
C GLN A 477 21.00 -2.56 -0.26
N TYR A 478 20.01 -1.74 0.08
CA TYR A 478 18.59 -2.14 0.18
C TYR A 478 17.61 -1.07 -0.30
N SER A 479 16.46 -1.49 -0.83
CA SER A 479 15.27 -0.66 -0.96
C SER A 479 14.21 -0.99 0.10
N TRP A 480 13.34 -0.03 0.36
CA TRP A 480 12.16 -0.18 1.23
C TRP A 480 11.09 0.88 0.91
N GLY A 481 9.88 0.60 1.36
CA GLY A 481 8.72 1.48 1.29
C GLY A 481 7.51 0.74 1.83
N ASP A 482 6.31 1.18 1.46
CA ASP A 482 5.10 0.45 1.84
C ASP A 482 5.00 -0.89 1.11
N PHE A 483 4.36 -1.87 1.75
CA PHE A 483 3.99 -3.11 1.07
C PHE A 483 2.72 -2.86 0.25
N LEU A 484 2.67 -3.35 -0.99
CA LEU A 484 1.51 -3.12 -1.87
C LEU A 484 0.25 -3.84 -1.33
N ILE A 485 0.42 -5.02 -0.74
CA ILE A 485 -0.57 -5.70 0.11
C ILE A 485 0.09 -6.17 1.41
N CYS A 486 -0.43 -5.73 2.56
CA CYS A 486 0.01 -6.14 3.89
C CYS A 486 -1.15 -6.75 4.68
N CYS A 487 -1.18 -8.08 4.76
CA CYS A 487 -2.24 -8.81 5.43
C CYS A 487 -1.92 -9.09 6.91
N ASN A 488 -2.93 -8.95 7.77
CA ASN A 488 -2.80 -8.98 9.23
C ASN A 488 -1.72 -8.00 9.73
N LYS A 489 -1.85 -6.71 9.36
CA LYS A 489 -0.84 -5.68 9.65
C LYS A 489 -0.58 -5.49 11.15
N ASN A 490 -1.55 -5.84 12.02
CA ASN A 490 -1.43 -5.82 13.48
C ASN A 490 -0.49 -6.88 14.07
N ASN A 491 -0.14 -7.93 13.31
CA ASN A 491 0.87 -8.97 13.57
C ASN A 491 1.00 -9.55 15.00
N ASN A 492 -0.06 -9.45 15.81
CA ASN A 492 -0.09 -9.78 17.25
C ASN A 492 -0.94 -11.01 17.61
N SER A 493 -1.63 -11.57 16.63
CA SER A 493 -2.57 -12.68 16.79
C SER A 493 -2.82 -13.37 15.44
N PHE A 494 -3.27 -14.63 15.49
CA PHE A 494 -3.70 -15.34 14.28
C PHE A 494 -5.05 -14.80 13.79
N VAL A 495 -5.15 -14.56 12.49
CA VAL A 495 -6.42 -14.34 11.79
C VAL A 495 -6.72 -15.50 10.83
N LYS A 496 -7.95 -15.61 10.35
CA LYS A 496 -8.40 -16.73 9.51
C LYS A 496 -8.99 -16.30 8.17
N ASN A 497 -8.91 -17.18 7.18
CA ASN A 497 -9.60 -17.08 5.90
C ASN A 497 -9.25 -15.79 5.13
N LEU A 498 -8.06 -15.76 4.53
CA LEU A 498 -7.66 -14.73 3.57
C LEU A 498 -7.80 -15.28 2.15
N THR A 499 -8.52 -14.56 1.28
CA THR A 499 -8.59 -14.87 -0.16
C THR A 499 -8.05 -13.71 -0.98
N ILE A 500 -7.11 -13.97 -1.88
CA ILE A 500 -6.64 -13.02 -2.89
C ILE A 500 -6.74 -13.70 -4.26
N LYS A 501 -7.55 -13.16 -5.17
CA LYS A 501 -7.92 -13.85 -6.42
C LYS A 501 -7.87 -12.95 -7.64
N ASP A 502 -7.23 -13.43 -8.69
CA ASP A 502 -7.21 -12.91 -10.07
C ASP A 502 -6.68 -11.49 -10.31
N ILE A 503 -6.34 -10.70 -9.28
CA ILE A 503 -5.82 -9.33 -9.47
C ILE A 503 -4.45 -9.30 -10.17
N THR A 504 -4.14 -8.19 -10.85
CA THR A 504 -2.79 -7.89 -11.34
C THR A 504 -2.14 -6.80 -10.49
N MET A 505 -0.87 -6.96 -10.12
CA MET A 505 -0.12 -6.05 -9.22
C MET A 505 1.16 -5.54 -9.89
N ILE A 506 1.38 -4.23 -9.88
CA ILE A 506 2.46 -3.57 -10.64
C ILE A 506 3.19 -2.52 -9.78
N ASP A 507 4.51 -2.38 -9.95
CA ASP A 507 5.35 -1.33 -9.35
C ASP A 507 5.21 -1.19 -7.81
N SER A 508 5.13 -2.31 -7.10
CA SER A 508 5.14 -2.32 -5.62
C SER A 508 6.35 -1.56 -5.05
N PRO A 509 6.17 -0.69 -4.04
CA PRO A 509 7.26 0.09 -3.45
C PRO A 509 8.00 -0.59 -2.30
N GLY A 510 8.04 -1.91 -2.35
CA GLY A 510 8.58 -2.82 -1.36
C GLY A 510 8.07 -4.22 -1.68
N TRP A 511 7.86 -5.04 -0.65
CA TRP A 511 7.24 -6.37 -0.82
C TRP A 511 5.84 -6.23 -1.42
N ASN A 512 5.57 -6.99 -2.48
CA ASN A 512 4.30 -6.93 -3.20
C ASN A 512 3.17 -7.43 -2.29
N MET A 513 3.34 -8.59 -1.66
CA MET A 513 2.31 -9.20 -0.82
C MET A 513 2.93 -9.87 0.40
N CYS A 514 2.69 -9.33 1.59
CA CYS A 514 3.11 -9.93 2.85
C CYS A 514 1.91 -10.47 3.63
N VAL A 515 1.84 -11.78 3.81
CA VAL A 515 0.81 -12.46 4.62
C VAL A 515 1.42 -12.91 5.94
N ARG A 516 0.87 -12.41 7.04
CA ARG A 516 1.39 -12.59 8.40
C ARG A 516 0.40 -13.40 9.23
N THR A 517 0.89 -14.38 9.99
CA THR A 517 0.13 -15.05 11.08
C THR A 517 -1.33 -15.30 10.72
N THR A 518 -1.56 -16.03 9.61
CA THR A 518 -2.89 -16.31 9.05
C THR A 518 -3.07 -17.81 8.86
N GLU A 519 -4.25 -18.32 9.18
CA GLU A 519 -4.68 -19.71 8.95
C GLU A 519 -5.74 -19.75 7.84
N GLY A 520 -5.57 -20.60 6.82
CA GLY A 520 -6.47 -20.62 5.66
C GLY A 520 -6.20 -19.43 4.72
N VAL A 521 -5.12 -19.54 3.95
CA VAL A 521 -4.72 -18.53 2.95
C VAL A 521 -4.91 -19.12 1.56
N SER A 522 -5.71 -18.46 0.71
CA SER A 522 -5.88 -18.80 -0.70
C SER A 522 -5.45 -17.63 -1.57
N ILE A 523 -4.37 -17.81 -2.34
CA ILE A 523 -3.87 -16.85 -3.33
C ILE A 523 -3.95 -17.53 -4.68
N SER A 524 -4.79 -17.03 -5.59
CA SER A 524 -5.02 -17.70 -6.88
C SER A 524 -5.11 -16.73 -8.04
N GLY A 525 -4.60 -17.12 -9.21
CA GLY A 525 -4.79 -16.34 -10.45
C GLY A 525 -4.05 -15.00 -10.50
N VAL A 526 -3.32 -14.60 -9.46
CA VAL A 526 -2.65 -13.29 -9.33
C VAL A 526 -1.52 -13.14 -10.36
N ASN A 527 -1.36 -11.95 -10.93
CA ASN A 527 -0.16 -11.60 -11.70
C ASN A 527 0.64 -10.51 -10.99
N MET A 528 1.97 -10.56 -11.06
CA MET A 528 2.86 -9.54 -10.50
C MET A 528 3.92 -9.13 -11.51
N ILE A 529 4.20 -7.82 -11.62
CA ILE A 529 5.40 -7.29 -12.27
C ILE A 529 6.03 -6.23 -11.34
N SER A 530 7.20 -6.52 -10.79
CA SER A 530 7.95 -5.57 -9.96
C SER A 530 9.45 -5.62 -10.24
N TRP A 531 10.06 -4.43 -10.27
CA TRP A 531 11.46 -4.19 -10.60
C TRP A 531 12.36 -3.88 -9.39
N GLU A 532 11.77 -3.61 -8.23
CA GLU A 532 12.49 -2.98 -7.11
C GLU A 532 13.45 -3.95 -6.39
N LEU A 533 14.56 -3.41 -5.90
CA LEU A 533 15.46 -4.12 -4.99
C LEU A 533 14.71 -4.47 -3.68
N ASN A 534 14.76 -5.73 -3.23
CA ASN A 534 13.85 -6.24 -2.20
C ASN A 534 12.36 -6.18 -2.63
N GLY A 535 12.06 -6.24 -3.93
CA GLY A 535 10.70 -6.34 -4.47
C GLY A 535 10.14 -7.77 -4.42
N ASP A 536 10.24 -8.43 -3.26
CA ASP A 536 9.71 -9.79 -3.01
C ASP A 536 8.23 -9.87 -3.46
N GLY A 537 7.81 -11.03 -3.98
CA GLY A 537 6.46 -11.29 -4.48
C GLY A 537 5.48 -11.65 -3.35
N VAL A 538 5.29 -12.96 -3.14
CA VAL A 538 4.40 -13.51 -2.10
C VAL A 538 5.21 -13.99 -0.89
N ASP A 539 5.16 -13.22 0.17
CA ASP A 539 5.75 -13.48 1.48
C ASP A 539 4.75 -14.19 2.41
N ILE A 540 4.98 -15.47 2.69
CA ILE A 540 4.20 -16.26 3.66
C ILE A 540 4.96 -16.32 4.98
N VAL A 541 4.46 -15.60 5.99
CA VAL A 541 5.17 -15.37 7.25
C VAL A 541 4.40 -15.95 8.44
N SER A 542 4.89 -17.07 8.99
CA SER A 542 4.26 -17.79 10.12
C SER A 542 2.77 -18.15 9.90
N CYS A 543 2.41 -18.61 8.69
CA CYS A 543 1.04 -18.93 8.29
C CYS A 543 0.80 -20.43 8.12
N LYS A 544 -0.47 -20.86 8.23
CA LYS A 544 -0.88 -22.27 8.17
C LYS A 544 -1.98 -22.47 7.14
N ASP A 545 -2.04 -23.66 6.54
CA ASP A 545 -3.05 -24.04 5.55
C ASP A 545 -3.09 -23.03 4.39
N VAL A 546 -2.02 -23.03 3.59
CA VAL A 546 -1.73 -22.02 2.56
C VAL A 546 -1.79 -22.67 1.17
N GLU A 547 -2.49 -22.02 0.24
CA GLU A 547 -2.59 -22.42 -1.17
C GLU A 547 -2.22 -21.24 -2.07
N ILE A 548 -1.21 -21.42 -2.94
CA ILE A 548 -0.79 -20.44 -3.95
C ILE A 548 -0.86 -21.10 -5.32
N ALA A 549 -1.89 -20.78 -6.10
CA ALA A 549 -2.23 -21.49 -7.32
C ALA A 549 -2.30 -20.56 -8.55
N ASP A 550 -1.86 -21.02 -9.72
CA ASP A 550 -2.19 -20.39 -11.01
C ASP A 550 -1.77 -18.90 -11.13
N CYS A 551 -0.71 -18.48 -10.44
CA CYS A 551 -0.17 -17.13 -10.50
C CYS A 551 0.90 -16.98 -11.61
N PHE A 552 1.10 -15.75 -12.12
CA PHE A 552 2.27 -15.40 -12.95
C PHE A 552 3.06 -14.27 -12.28
N LEU A 553 4.21 -14.62 -11.71
CA LEU A 553 5.00 -13.72 -10.88
C LEU A 553 6.31 -13.36 -11.60
N ARG A 554 6.44 -12.09 -12.03
CA ARG A 554 7.72 -11.48 -12.40
C ARG A 554 8.19 -10.53 -11.31
N ASN A 555 9.21 -10.94 -10.57
CA ASN A 555 9.77 -10.16 -9.47
C ASN A 555 11.29 -10.08 -9.57
N TYR A 556 11.82 -8.94 -9.15
CA TYR A 556 13.26 -8.75 -9.02
C TYR A 556 13.83 -9.60 -7.86
N ASP A 557 13.21 -9.53 -6.68
CA ASP A 557 13.55 -10.37 -5.53
C ASP A 557 12.70 -11.66 -5.48
N ASP A 558 12.70 -12.37 -4.35
CA ASP A 558 12.07 -13.69 -4.17
C ASP A 558 10.58 -13.70 -4.59
N CYS A 559 10.18 -14.46 -5.64
CA CYS A 559 8.80 -14.41 -6.15
C CYS A 559 7.78 -15.07 -5.21
N ILE A 560 8.13 -16.20 -4.59
CA ILE A 560 7.36 -16.82 -3.49
C ILE A 560 8.34 -17.26 -2.41
N THR A 561 8.08 -16.89 -1.15
CA THR A 561 8.98 -17.16 -0.04
C THR A 561 8.26 -17.59 1.23
N LEU A 562 8.75 -18.66 1.86
CA LEU A 562 8.21 -19.21 3.11
C LEU A 562 9.15 -18.86 4.28
N LYS A 563 8.68 -18.04 5.22
CA LYS A 563 9.48 -17.42 6.28
C LYS A 563 8.84 -17.61 7.68
N CYS A 564 9.63 -17.94 8.69
CA CYS A 564 9.30 -17.77 10.11
C CYS A 564 10.22 -16.66 10.65
N ARG A 565 9.77 -15.40 10.56
CA ARG A 565 10.62 -14.21 10.75
C ARG A 565 10.11 -13.29 11.85
N PHE A 566 11.02 -12.61 12.53
CA PHE A 566 10.81 -11.59 13.59
C PHE A 566 9.91 -10.38 13.24
N ILE A 567 9.28 -10.33 12.06
CA ILE A 567 8.34 -9.26 11.68
C ILE A 567 6.89 -9.56 12.13
N VAL A 568 6.69 -10.63 12.89
CA VAL A 568 5.45 -11.02 13.58
C VAL A 568 5.77 -11.42 15.01
N GLU A 569 4.84 -11.22 15.94
CA GLU A 569 4.99 -11.58 17.35
C GLU A 569 3.68 -12.18 17.89
N PRO A 570 3.62 -13.47 18.27
CA PRO A 570 4.72 -14.43 18.27
C PRO A 570 5.06 -14.95 16.86
N ILE A 571 6.33 -15.29 16.66
CA ILE A 571 6.76 -16.14 15.53
C ILE A 571 6.03 -17.49 15.64
N SER A 572 5.64 -18.08 14.51
CA SER A 572 5.00 -19.41 14.48
C SER A 572 5.52 -20.26 13.33
N GLU A 573 5.06 -21.51 13.26
CA GLU A 573 5.38 -22.43 12.18
C GLU A 573 4.74 -22.01 10.84
N VAL A 574 5.39 -22.35 9.73
CA VAL A 574 4.80 -22.31 8.39
C VAL A 574 4.54 -23.75 7.96
N CYS A 575 3.27 -24.12 7.80
CA CYS A 575 2.90 -25.50 7.53
C CYS A 575 1.62 -25.70 6.71
N ASN A 576 1.47 -26.91 6.15
CA ASN A 576 0.41 -27.30 5.23
C ASN A 576 0.32 -26.34 4.03
N VAL A 577 1.44 -26.18 3.33
CA VAL A 577 1.58 -25.23 2.21
C VAL A 577 1.54 -25.97 0.88
N ARG A 578 0.67 -25.54 -0.04
CA ARG A 578 0.56 -26.05 -1.42
C ARG A 578 0.82 -24.91 -2.41
N ILE A 579 1.79 -25.06 -3.30
CA ILE A 579 2.16 -24.07 -4.32
C ILE A 579 2.15 -24.74 -5.69
N HIS A 580 1.21 -24.40 -6.57
CA HIS A 580 1.06 -25.13 -7.83
C HIS A 580 0.54 -24.34 -9.04
N ASP A 581 0.74 -24.89 -10.24
CA ASP A 581 0.32 -24.31 -11.53
C ASP A 581 0.87 -22.89 -11.80
N ASN A 582 1.93 -22.47 -11.10
CA ASN A 582 2.45 -21.11 -11.18
C ASN A 582 3.50 -20.94 -12.30
N LEU A 583 3.45 -19.80 -12.99
CA LEU A 583 4.49 -19.31 -13.88
C LEU A 583 5.41 -18.34 -13.14
N ILE A 584 6.71 -18.63 -13.08
CA ILE A 584 7.67 -17.88 -12.25
C ILE A 584 8.79 -17.30 -13.12
N TRP A 585 9.04 -16.01 -12.97
CA TRP A 585 10.10 -15.27 -13.65
C TRP A 585 10.86 -14.42 -12.63
N ASN A 586 12.10 -14.78 -12.31
CA ASN A 586 12.88 -14.06 -11.31
C ASN A 586 14.08 -13.32 -11.94
N ASP A 587 14.10 -11.99 -11.85
CA ASP A 587 15.15 -11.20 -12.50
C ASP A 587 16.48 -11.14 -11.69
N PHE A 588 16.45 -11.27 -10.35
CA PHE A 588 17.67 -11.24 -9.51
C PHE A 588 17.81 -12.32 -8.43
N ALA A 589 16.82 -12.53 -7.55
CA ALA A 589 16.97 -13.37 -6.34
C ALA A 589 16.61 -14.87 -6.47
N ARG A 590 15.40 -15.32 -6.07
CA ARG A 590 14.92 -16.70 -6.26
C ARG A 590 13.51 -16.68 -6.86
N GLY A 591 13.15 -17.74 -7.57
CA GLY A 591 11.76 -17.92 -8.00
C GLY A 591 10.88 -18.34 -6.82
N ILE A 592 11.03 -19.58 -6.38
CA ILE A 592 10.38 -20.08 -5.16
C ILE A 592 11.47 -20.45 -4.15
N VAL A 593 11.33 -19.99 -2.90
CA VAL A 593 12.25 -20.33 -1.81
C VAL A 593 11.53 -20.81 -0.54
N VAL A 594 12.00 -21.93 -0.01
CA VAL A 594 11.63 -22.42 1.33
C VAL A 594 12.74 -21.99 2.29
N GLY A 595 12.42 -21.13 3.27
CA GLY A 595 13.44 -20.35 3.99
C GLY A 595 13.89 -19.13 3.17
N PRO A 596 15.12 -18.59 3.35
CA PRO A 596 16.16 -19.06 4.27
C PRO A 596 15.88 -18.76 5.76
N GLU A 597 14.84 -17.98 6.02
CA GLU A 597 14.49 -17.42 7.32
C GLU A 597 13.52 -18.35 8.06
N ALA A 598 13.98 -19.52 8.46
CA ALA A 598 13.15 -20.59 9.01
C ALA A 598 12.90 -20.49 10.53
N GLY A 599 13.05 -19.32 11.15
CA GLY A 599 13.07 -19.14 12.62
C GLY A 599 14.40 -19.58 13.23
N LYS A 600 14.69 -19.16 14.47
CA LYS A 600 15.86 -19.59 15.26
C LYS A 600 15.51 -20.77 16.16
N ILE A 601 16.49 -21.56 16.60
CA ILE A 601 16.27 -22.72 17.49
C ILE A 601 15.62 -22.39 18.85
N SER A 602 15.63 -21.11 19.22
CA SER A 602 14.97 -20.53 20.40
C SER A 602 13.54 -20.04 20.13
N ASP A 603 13.13 -19.91 18.86
CA ASP A 603 11.79 -19.55 18.43
C ASP A 603 10.90 -20.81 18.31
N PRO A 604 9.57 -20.72 18.50
CA PRO A 604 8.65 -21.84 18.29
C PRO A 604 8.35 -22.10 16.80
N GLY A 605 8.80 -21.24 15.89
CA GLY A 605 8.48 -21.30 14.47
C GLY A 605 9.51 -22.05 13.63
N TYR A 606 9.04 -22.93 12.76
CA TYR A 606 9.82 -23.75 11.83
C TYR A 606 8.98 -24.09 10.58
N ILE A 607 9.59 -24.59 9.50
CA ILE A 607 8.89 -24.81 8.22
C ILE A 607 8.73 -26.31 7.96
N HIS A 608 7.51 -26.76 7.70
CA HIS A 608 7.26 -28.18 7.40
C HIS A 608 6.00 -28.45 6.59
N ASP A 609 5.91 -29.64 6.00
CA ASP A 609 4.73 -30.14 5.27
C ASP A 609 4.34 -29.16 4.13
N VAL A 610 5.27 -29.06 3.16
CA VAL A 610 5.21 -28.16 2.00
C VAL A 610 5.22 -28.96 0.71
N GLU A 611 4.25 -28.72 -0.17
CA GLU A 611 4.10 -29.32 -1.49
C GLU A 611 4.20 -28.25 -2.58
N ILE A 612 5.09 -28.45 -3.56
CA ILE A 612 5.33 -27.51 -4.68
C ILE A 612 5.26 -28.29 -5.98
N TYR A 613 4.24 -28.08 -6.81
CA TYR A 613 4.01 -28.95 -7.98
C TYR A 613 3.50 -28.24 -9.24
N ASP A 614 3.80 -28.81 -10.41
CA ASP A 614 3.29 -28.33 -11.71
C ASP A 614 3.62 -26.86 -12.08
N CYS A 615 4.59 -26.22 -11.40
CA CYS A 615 5.07 -24.88 -11.74
C CYS A 615 6.10 -24.88 -12.89
N ILE A 616 6.12 -23.78 -13.66
CA ILE A 616 7.09 -23.54 -14.75
C ILE A 616 7.89 -22.26 -14.46
N PHE A 617 9.22 -22.38 -14.49
CA PHE A 617 10.17 -21.28 -14.32
C PHE A 617 10.65 -20.81 -15.69
N LEU A 618 10.29 -19.58 -16.09
CA LEU A 618 10.55 -19.01 -17.42
C LEU A 618 11.92 -18.33 -17.53
N GLU A 619 12.39 -17.72 -16.45
CA GLU A 619 13.65 -17.01 -16.41
C GLU A 619 14.18 -16.97 -14.97
N HIS A 620 15.50 -17.05 -14.84
CA HIS A 620 16.18 -16.81 -13.58
C HIS A 620 17.62 -16.31 -13.81
N GLY A 621 17.90 -15.09 -13.36
CA GLY A 621 19.18 -14.42 -13.54
C GLY A 621 20.22 -14.66 -12.43
N ASN A 622 21.50 -14.57 -12.82
CA ASN A 622 22.61 -14.16 -11.95
C ASN A 622 22.87 -14.99 -10.68
N GLY A 623 23.22 -16.27 -10.81
CA GLY A 623 23.85 -17.01 -9.72
C GLY A 623 25.31 -16.56 -9.48
N ALA A 624 25.64 -16.04 -8.31
CA ALA A 624 27.04 -16.02 -7.87
C ALA A 624 27.46 -17.43 -7.40
N PRO A 625 28.75 -17.83 -7.52
CA PRO A 625 29.21 -19.17 -7.11
C PRO A 625 28.90 -19.52 -5.65
N ASP A 626 28.77 -18.52 -4.78
CA ASP A 626 28.48 -18.65 -3.36
C ASP A 626 27.18 -17.93 -2.93
N ASP A 627 26.12 -18.03 -3.75
CA ASP A 627 24.75 -17.56 -3.43
C ASP A 627 23.69 -18.68 -3.36
N LEU A 628 22.62 -18.43 -2.60
CA LEU A 628 21.34 -19.17 -2.58
C LEU A 628 20.57 -19.08 -3.90
N ARG A 629 20.83 -18.05 -4.72
CA ARG A 629 20.06 -17.74 -5.92
C ARG A 629 19.92 -18.96 -6.85
N ALA A 630 18.67 -19.29 -7.14
CA ALA A 630 18.20 -20.36 -8.01
C ALA A 630 16.71 -20.12 -8.32
N ALA A 631 16.23 -20.66 -9.43
CA ALA A 631 14.81 -20.60 -9.77
C ALA A 631 13.94 -21.31 -8.71
N PHE A 632 14.35 -22.49 -8.24
CA PHE A 632 13.82 -23.12 -7.02
C PHE A 632 14.92 -23.33 -5.97
N CYS A 633 14.65 -22.94 -4.72
CA CYS A 633 15.62 -23.02 -3.64
C CYS A 633 15.03 -23.54 -2.31
N ILE A 634 15.82 -24.35 -1.60
CA ILE A 634 15.64 -24.56 -0.15
C ILE A 634 16.84 -23.94 0.56
N GLY A 635 16.58 -22.89 1.34
CA GLY A 635 17.57 -22.18 2.13
C GLY A 635 17.41 -22.47 3.62
N GLN A 636 18.52 -22.62 4.33
CA GLN A 636 18.55 -22.47 5.79
C GLN A 636 19.83 -21.72 6.16
N GLY A 637 19.75 -20.69 7.01
CA GLY A 637 20.97 -20.03 7.43
C GLY A 637 20.90 -19.26 8.75
N SER A 638 21.99 -19.34 9.51
CA SER A 638 22.43 -18.32 10.45
C SER A 638 23.89 -17.96 10.16
N ASN A 639 24.43 -16.88 10.72
CA ASN A 639 25.79 -16.40 10.39
C ASN A 639 26.05 -16.22 8.88
N GLY A 640 25.10 -15.59 8.17
CA GLY A 640 25.28 -15.17 6.78
C GLY A 640 26.31 -14.02 6.63
N ARG A 641 26.69 -13.71 5.39
CA ARG A 641 27.53 -12.52 5.08
C ARG A 641 26.83 -11.19 5.39
N SER A 642 25.49 -11.17 5.48
CA SER A 642 24.74 -9.97 5.83
C SER A 642 24.83 -9.68 7.34
N PRO A 643 25.05 -8.43 7.78
CA PRO A 643 25.08 -8.05 9.20
C PRO A 643 23.85 -8.48 9.99
N LEU A 644 22.68 -8.60 9.34
CA LEU A 644 21.42 -9.02 9.95
C LEU A 644 21.46 -10.41 10.61
N TRP A 645 22.40 -11.27 10.20
CA TRP A 645 22.46 -12.68 10.61
C TRP A 645 23.74 -13.04 11.37
N GLN A 646 24.65 -12.10 11.60
CA GLN A 646 25.88 -12.36 12.36
C GLN A 646 25.57 -12.51 13.86
N GLY A 647 26.11 -13.56 14.49
CA GLY A 647 25.88 -13.86 15.90
C GLY A 647 24.51 -14.48 16.22
N THR A 648 23.77 -14.95 15.21
CA THR A 648 22.44 -15.55 15.41
C THR A 648 22.50 -17.05 15.72
N ASP A 649 21.58 -17.51 16.58
CA ASP A 649 21.33 -18.93 16.85
C ASP A 649 21.10 -19.73 15.55
N PRO A 650 21.39 -21.05 15.54
CA PRO A 650 21.05 -21.91 14.40
C PRO A 650 19.57 -21.78 13.99
N PRO A 651 19.24 -21.81 12.68
CA PRO A 651 17.86 -21.82 12.25
C PRO A 651 17.15 -23.11 12.67
N MET A 652 15.82 -23.06 12.81
CA MET A 652 15.03 -24.25 13.06
C MET A 652 15.05 -25.23 11.87
N PRO A 653 14.75 -26.53 12.11
CA PRO A 653 14.71 -27.52 11.05
C PRO A 653 13.65 -27.21 9.99
N ILE A 654 13.98 -27.49 8.74
CA ILE A 654 13.01 -27.61 7.65
C ILE A 654 12.79 -29.10 7.41
N ARG A 655 11.54 -29.55 7.28
CA ARG A 655 11.22 -30.98 7.08
C ARG A 655 10.01 -31.22 6.19
N ASN A 656 9.90 -32.43 5.61
CA ASN A 656 8.72 -32.86 4.84
C ASN A 656 8.41 -31.90 3.67
N ILE A 657 9.36 -31.77 2.74
CA ILE A 657 9.24 -30.90 1.56
C ILE A 657 9.13 -31.78 0.32
N THR A 658 8.03 -31.71 -0.41
CA THR A 658 7.82 -32.43 -1.66
C THR A 658 7.71 -31.44 -2.81
N ALA A 659 8.63 -31.52 -3.76
CA ALA A 659 8.56 -30.78 -5.01
C ALA A 659 8.38 -31.76 -6.19
N ALA A 660 7.44 -31.48 -7.10
CA ALA A 660 7.07 -32.40 -8.17
C ALA A 660 6.78 -31.70 -9.52
N ASN A 661 7.06 -32.37 -10.63
CA ASN A 661 6.68 -31.94 -12.00
C ASN A 661 7.21 -30.56 -12.43
N LEU A 662 8.28 -30.05 -11.81
CA LEU A 662 8.77 -28.69 -12.05
C LEU A 662 9.56 -28.59 -13.36
N THR A 663 9.18 -27.63 -14.22
CA THR A 663 9.87 -27.36 -15.49
C THR A 663 10.65 -26.05 -15.44
N PHE A 664 11.92 -26.10 -15.79
CA PHE A 664 12.81 -24.93 -15.91
C PHE A 664 13.00 -24.65 -17.40
N ASP A 665 12.16 -23.77 -17.92
CA ASP A 665 12.05 -23.44 -19.33
C ASP A 665 13.08 -22.36 -19.69
N HIS A 666 14.19 -22.75 -20.33
CA HIS A 666 15.12 -21.86 -21.02
C HIS A 666 15.61 -20.65 -20.21
N ILE A 667 15.92 -20.87 -18.92
CA ILE A 667 16.52 -19.88 -18.02
C ILE A 667 17.87 -19.36 -18.52
N ASN A 668 18.32 -18.23 -17.98
CA ASN A 668 19.55 -17.56 -18.36
C ASN A 668 20.78 -18.47 -18.18
N LYS A 669 21.77 -18.33 -19.07
CA LYS A 669 23.04 -19.07 -18.97
C LYS A 669 23.79 -18.89 -17.64
N ASN A 670 23.56 -17.77 -16.93
CA ASN A 670 24.12 -17.51 -15.61
C ASN A 670 23.19 -17.91 -14.45
N GLY A 671 21.99 -18.39 -14.74
CA GLY A 671 21.03 -18.89 -13.77
C GLY A 671 21.34 -20.31 -13.30
N ARG A 672 20.64 -20.73 -12.26
CA ARG A 672 20.65 -22.08 -11.69
C ARG A 672 19.20 -22.54 -11.53
N ALA A 673 18.87 -23.75 -11.97
CA ALA A 673 17.52 -24.28 -11.83
C ALA A 673 17.21 -24.57 -10.34
N ILE A 674 17.99 -25.43 -9.69
CA ILE A 674 17.69 -25.90 -8.33
C ILE A 674 18.90 -25.71 -7.40
N ALA A 675 18.66 -25.19 -6.19
CA ALA A 675 19.64 -25.16 -5.12
C ALA A 675 19.08 -25.65 -3.77
N ILE A 676 19.84 -26.47 -3.05
CA ILE A 676 19.72 -26.55 -1.59
C ILE A 676 20.96 -25.89 -1.01
N ARG A 677 20.80 -24.98 -0.04
CA ARG A 677 21.94 -24.38 0.64
C ARG A 677 21.71 -24.13 2.12
N GLN A 678 22.66 -24.61 2.91
CA GLN A 678 22.70 -24.46 4.35
C GLN A 678 23.90 -23.55 4.74
N TYR A 679 23.67 -22.57 5.62
CA TYR A 679 24.68 -21.71 6.21
C TYR A 679 24.68 -21.92 7.72
N ALA A 680 25.42 -22.90 8.21
CA ALA A 680 26.00 -22.95 9.54
C ALA A 680 26.77 -24.27 9.69
N ASP A 681 27.35 -24.47 10.86
CA ASP A 681 27.96 -25.73 11.28
C ASP A 681 26.87 -26.81 11.55
N SER A 682 27.26 -27.95 12.11
CA SER A 682 26.49 -29.21 12.17
C SER A 682 25.14 -29.21 12.91
N ASN A 683 24.62 -28.04 13.31
CA ASN A 683 23.35 -27.89 14.02
C ASN A 683 22.15 -27.65 13.08
N VAL A 684 22.39 -27.27 11.82
CA VAL A 684 21.33 -27.10 10.81
C VAL A 684 20.89 -28.44 10.25
N LYS A 685 19.57 -28.64 10.16
CA LYS A 685 18.94 -29.90 9.75
C LYS A 685 17.87 -29.68 8.70
N LEU A 686 17.97 -30.44 7.61
CA LEU A 686 16.94 -30.62 6.60
C LEU A 686 16.58 -32.10 6.57
N SER A 687 15.29 -32.47 6.57
CA SER A 687 14.91 -33.89 6.51
C SER A 687 13.65 -34.18 5.70
N ASN A 688 13.57 -35.38 5.14
CA ASN A 688 12.46 -35.87 4.33
C ASN A 688 12.12 -34.89 3.18
N VAL A 689 13.00 -34.82 2.18
CA VAL A 689 12.87 -33.92 1.04
C VAL A 689 12.83 -34.72 -0.25
N THR A 690 11.78 -34.54 -1.05
CA THR A 690 11.56 -35.26 -2.30
C THR A 690 11.51 -34.31 -3.48
N PHE A 691 12.29 -34.58 -4.52
CA PHE A 691 12.23 -33.95 -5.83
C PHE A 691 11.80 -35.01 -6.85
N LYS A 692 10.68 -34.82 -7.55
CA LYS A 692 10.11 -35.79 -8.49
C LYS A 692 9.79 -35.16 -9.85
N ASN A 693 10.14 -35.82 -10.96
CA ASN A 693 9.80 -35.38 -12.33
C ASN A 693 10.28 -33.94 -12.66
N PHE A 694 11.59 -33.71 -12.57
CA PHE A 694 12.17 -32.38 -12.85
C PHE A 694 12.66 -32.29 -14.29
N LYS A 695 12.34 -31.20 -14.98
CA LYS A 695 12.70 -31.00 -16.39
C LYS A 695 13.43 -29.68 -16.61
N VAL A 696 14.74 -29.74 -16.82
CA VAL A 696 15.53 -28.57 -17.25
C VAL A 696 15.62 -28.55 -18.77
N LEU A 697 15.03 -27.54 -19.38
CA LEU A 697 15.09 -27.24 -20.81
C LEU A 697 16.13 -26.13 -21.03
N ASP A 698 17.31 -26.47 -21.53
CA ASP A 698 18.42 -25.52 -21.66
C ASP A 698 18.93 -25.45 -23.11
N ARG A 699 18.61 -24.34 -23.77
CA ARG A 699 19.17 -23.95 -25.08
C ARG A 699 20.26 -22.88 -24.98
N ASN A 700 20.46 -22.32 -23.79
CA ASN A 700 21.30 -21.14 -23.53
C ASN A 700 22.72 -21.51 -23.07
N GLY A 701 22.92 -22.75 -22.62
CA GLY A 701 24.19 -23.26 -22.12
C GLY A 701 24.44 -22.81 -20.68
N ASN A 702 23.63 -23.31 -19.75
CA ASN A 702 23.73 -23.00 -18.33
C ASN A 702 25.11 -23.32 -17.77
N ARG A 703 25.69 -22.32 -17.11
CA ARG A 703 26.99 -22.38 -16.44
C ARG A 703 26.96 -23.26 -15.18
N TYR A 704 25.81 -23.37 -14.53
CA TYR A 704 25.62 -24.13 -13.30
C TYR A 704 24.92 -25.46 -13.56
N PRO A 705 25.23 -26.50 -12.76
CA PRO A 705 24.48 -27.76 -12.78
C PRO A 705 22.98 -27.54 -12.58
N ALA A 706 22.15 -28.38 -13.20
CA ALA A 706 20.70 -28.40 -12.99
C ALA A 706 20.30 -28.40 -11.50
N MET A 707 20.98 -29.19 -10.67
CA MET A 707 20.84 -29.17 -9.22
C MET A 707 22.20 -29.05 -8.52
N TYR A 708 22.28 -28.20 -7.49
CA TYR A 708 23.44 -28.16 -6.60
C TYR A 708 23.05 -28.11 -5.12
N ILE A 709 23.75 -28.88 -4.30
CA ILE A 709 23.54 -28.99 -2.86
C ILE A 709 24.78 -28.50 -2.12
N TRP A 710 24.62 -27.45 -1.31
CA TRP A 710 25.70 -26.83 -0.56
C TRP A 710 25.39 -26.85 0.94
N THR A 711 25.77 -27.93 1.61
CA THR A 711 25.52 -28.16 3.05
C THR A 711 26.43 -27.32 3.96
N ARG A 712 27.65 -27.00 3.51
CA ARG A 712 28.73 -26.39 4.30
C ARG A 712 29.18 -27.16 5.55
N GLY A 713 28.53 -28.26 5.91
CA GLY A 713 28.79 -29.02 7.14
C GLY A 713 27.53 -29.29 7.96
N ALA A 714 26.38 -28.74 7.58
CA ALA A 714 25.06 -29.19 8.00
C ALA A 714 24.76 -30.62 7.51
N SER A 715 23.61 -31.16 7.92
CA SER A 715 23.15 -32.50 7.52
C SER A 715 21.81 -32.47 6.80
N ILE A 716 21.65 -33.40 5.86
CA ILE A 716 20.38 -33.67 5.15
C ILE A 716 20.05 -35.17 5.29
N GLU A 717 18.86 -35.48 5.79
CA GLU A 717 18.39 -36.86 6.01
C GLU A 717 17.19 -37.20 5.12
N GLY A 718 17.24 -38.31 4.37
CA GLY A 718 16.11 -38.72 3.53
C GLY A 718 15.84 -37.77 2.36
N LEU A 719 16.88 -37.45 1.58
CA LEU A 719 16.74 -36.76 0.30
C LEU A 719 16.43 -37.77 -0.82
N GLN A 720 15.37 -37.53 -1.58
CA GLN A 720 14.98 -38.34 -2.73
C GLN A 720 14.96 -37.47 -3.98
N ILE A 721 15.62 -37.92 -5.05
CA ILE A 721 15.62 -37.26 -6.36
C ILE A 721 15.18 -38.31 -7.38
N MET A 722 14.03 -38.12 -8.00
CA MET A 722 13.42 -39.06 -8.92
C MET A 722 13.16 -38.38 -10.26
N ASN A 723 13.61 -38.96 -11.36
CA ASN A 723 13.35 -38.49 -12.73
C ASN A 723 13.73 -37.01 -12.93
N LEU A 724 14.98 -36.66 -12.59
CA LEU A 724 15.59 -35.38 -13.00
C LEU A 724 16.12 -35.52 -14.43
N THR A 725 15.68 -34.64 -15.32
CA THR A 725 16.10 -34.61 -16.73
C THR A 725 16.71 -33.25 -17.12
N TYR A 726 17.76 -33.30 -17.92
CA TYR A 726 18.40 -32.13 -18.53
C TYR A 726 18.43 -32.32 -20.05
N ASN A 727 17.69 -31.48 -20.77
CA ASN A 727 17.42 -31.63 -22.21
C ASN A 727 16.92 -33.04 -22.59
N GLY A 728 16.05 -33.61 -21.75
CA GLY A 728 15.48 -34.96 -21.94
C GLY A 728 16.42 -36.13 -21.54
N ASN A 729 17.68 -35.86 -21.21
CA ASN A 729 18.61 -36.88 -20.70
C ASN A 729 18.44 -37.04 -19.19
N ALA A 730 18.31 -38.28 -18.70
CA ALA A 730 18.22 -38.56 -17.27
C ALA A 730 19.53 -38.21 -16.54
N VAL A 731 19.42 -37.63 -15.35
CA VAL A 731 20.53 -37.33 -14.44
C VAL A 731 20.49 -38.35 -13.32
N THR A 732 21.27 -39.43 -13.45
CA THR A 732 21.21 -40.62 -12.57
C THR A 732 22.35 -40.71 -11.55
N SER A 733 23.24 -39.72 -11.50
CA SER A 733 24.37 -39.67 -10.56
C SER A 733 24.88 -38.25 -10.38
N THR A 734 25.76 -38.03 -9.41
CA THR A 734 26.58 -36.82 -9.34
C THR A 734 27.44 -36.67 -10.59
N GLY A 735 27.70 -35.44 -11.02
CA GLY A 735 28.39 -35.13 -12.27
C GLY A 735 28.22 -33.66 -12.68
N THR A 736 28.19 -33.40 -13.99
CA THR A 736 28.05 -32.04 -14.53
C THR A 736 26.70 -31.39 -14.26
N GLN A 737 25.63 -32.18 -14.11
CA GLN A 737 24.27 -31.68 -13.89
C GLN A 737 23.74 -31.85 -12.46
N PHE A 738 24.46 -32.57 -11.60
CA PHE A 738 24.11 -32.72 -10.19
C PHE A 738 25.37 -32.69 -9.31
N GLY A 739 25.45 -31.74 -8.38
CA GLY A 739 26.60 -31.59 -7.47
C GLY A 739 26.19 -31.52 -5.99
N ILE A 740 27.04 -32.07 -5.13
CA ILE A 740 26.92 -32.03 -3.65
C ILE A 740 28.31 -31.69 -3.07
N ASP A 741 28.39 -30.76 -2.11
CA ASP A 741 29.67 -30.33 -1.52
C ASP A 741 30.26 -31.32 -0.50
N LYS A 742 29.42 -31.93 0.35
CA LYS A 742 29.79 -32.87 1.42
C LYS A 742 28.83 -34.06 1.46
N PRO A 743 28.91 -34.97 0.46
CA PRO A 743 27.96 -36.08 0.32
C PRO A 743 27.94 -37.02 1.53
N GLU A 744 29.02 -37.08 2.33
CA GLU A 744 29.08 -37.89 3.55
C GLU A 744 28.16 -37.41 4.69
N ARG A 745 27.58 -36.19 4.58
CA ARG A 745 26.57 -35.66 5.52
C ARG A 745 25.15 -35.61 4.94
N VAL A 746 24.96 -36.18 3.74
CA VAL A 746 23.70 -36.19 3.01
C VAL A 746 23.27 -37.65 2.78
N SER A 747 22.18 -38.07 3.40
CA SER A 747 21.52 -39.32 3.03
C SER A 747 20.62 -39.05 1.83
N TYR A 748 21.06 -39.47 0.63
CA TYR A 748 20.30 -39.26 -0.62
C TYR A 748 20.16 -40.52 -1.47
N THR A 749 19.11 -40.49 -2.30
CA THR A 749 18.86 -41.42 -3.41
C THR A 749 18.66 -40.62 -4.69
N ILE A 750 19.06 -41.19 -5.83
CA ILE A 750 18.84 -40.62 -7.16
C ILE A 750 18.42 -41.76 -8.11
N GLU A 751 17.25 -41.62 -8.73
CA GLU A 751 16.58 -42.64 -9.57
C GLU A 751 16.11 -42.06 -10.92
#